data_AF-A0AB38YJ45-F1
#
_entry.id   AF-A0AB38YJ45-F1
#
_cell.length_a   1.000
_cell.length_b   1.000
_cell.length_c   1.000
_cell.angle_alpha   90.00
_cell.angle_beta   90.00
_cell.angle_gamma   90.00
#
_symmetry.space_group_name_H-M   'P 1'
#
loop_
_entity.id
_entity.type
_entity.pdbx_description
1 polymer ?
#
loop_
_entity_poly.entity_id
_entity_poly.type
_entity_poly.pdbx_seq_one_letter_code
_entity_poly.pdbx_strand_id
1 'polypeptide(L)'
;MTLALIILLPFFGVALPAIFIRYGRNASAWAAAVAPALALVLLLSQAPSVFRGRVQVIFLEWIPSLGLNLTFRLDGLSFMFALLILAIGLLVILYGRYYLSEKDPMGRFFGLLLMFMGAMLGVVTANNLLLLVLFWELTSLSSFLLIGFWGHRSDARRGARMALTVTGGGGLALLAGVIILGHIVGSFDLTDVLASGGIIRAHALYPVALTLILLGVFTKSAQFPFHFWLPHAMSAPTPVSAYLHSATMVKAGVFLLARLYPALSGTDMWFIMLSLVGLSTMTLGAVVALFKHDLKGLLAYSTISHLGLITLLFGLDTQLAVVAALFHLLNHATFKASLFMAAGIVDHETGTRDIRLLSGLRHYMPYTAALGLIAVAAMAGVPLMNGFLSTEMFLGEAVKQSVLGGWSWLIPVVAVFAKIFSVAYSVRFIYSVFFGPKAENLPKKPHEAPFFMRAPVMFLVLLCLAVGIFPVFFIGSMLNAAAIAATDASLPYYSLDLWHGINLPLIMSITAMVLGVAVYFARHQLYTWWDKLPPLSAPAVFEYILHNWVIVPSRYITKLLESGHPQSYIAILFAFTILLAGVALWPLASWQGSLSLSPVDFPSLAIGLVMIVTALSAAIWHHQRLAALLFLSVVGLGVALVFARFSAPDLVLTQLSVEVVSIILLMLILFLLPAKSPMDSSYRRLWRDGAIATSGALIIGVLTFAVLTRPADSIADYYLLQSIPGGGGSNVVNVILVDFRGFDTFGEITVLAIAAIGIFGLLDGMKLFNPQQAPARQFAVDKHPMLLQILNMPLLPLALMVSVYIFLRGHNLPGGGFIAGLITAIALILQYLTNGQQWTSERLTGNYHPIVATGVLIAAITAMGSWVFGMPLLTSWHDHFHIPLIGDIELASAMLFDLGVYLAVIGATLLILANLGKLKPLHSAKTEA
;
A
#
# COMPACT_ATOMS: atom_id res chain seq x y z
N MET A 1 29.79 -16.33 -13.41
CA MET A 1 29.10 -17.18 -12.41
C MET A 1 29.50 -16.86 -10.97
N THR A 2 30.80 -16.73 -10.65
CA THR A 2 31.28 -16.45 -9.28
C THR A 2 30.65 -15.23 -8.61
N LEU A 3 30.55 -14.09 -9.32
CA LEU A 3 29.95 -12.86 -8.77
C LEU A 3 28.48 -13.04 -8.39
N ALA A 4 27.68 -13.74 -9.22
CA ALA A 4 26.29 -14.03 -8.90
C ALA A 4 26.16 -14.89 -7.63
N LEU A 5 27.05 -15.89 -7.46
CA LEU A 5 27.07 -16.73 -6.25
C LEU A 5 27.40 -15.95 -4.98
N ILE A 6 28.34 -14.99 -5.03
CA ILE A 6 28.67 -14.14 -3.87
C ILE A 6 27.41 -13.46 -3.32
N ILE A 7 26.52 -13.01 -4.20
CA ILE A 7 25.28 -12.30 -3.84
C ILE A 7 24.17 -13.27 -3.41
N LEU A 8 24.00 -14.37 -4.15
CA LEU A 8 22.91 -15.32 -3.93
C LEU A 8 23.11 -16.23 -2.71
N LEU A 9 24.36 -16.51 -2.31
CA LEU A 9 24.66 -17.40 -1.19
C LEU A 9 23.98 -16.97 0.13
N PRO A 10 24.06 -15.70 0.57
CA PRO A 10 23.30 -15.25 1.74
C PRO A 10 21.80 -15.42 1.60
N PHE A 11 21.22 -15.19 0.41
CA PHE A 11 19.78 -15.38 0.16
C PHE A 11 19.37 -16.84 0.27
N PHE A 12 20.13 -17.76 -0.33
CA PHE A 12 19.89 -19.21 -0.19
C PHE A 12 20.08 -19.68 1.26
N GLY A 13 20.95 -19.02 2.02
CA GLY A 13 21.18 -19.30 3.43
C GLY A 13 20.06 -18.86 4.37
N VAL A 14 19.13 -17.98 3.97
CA VAL A 14 18.14 -17.34 4.88
C VAL A 14 17.32 -18.35 5.69
N ALA A 15 16.88 -19.45 5.07
CA ALA A 15 16.05 -20.44 5.74
C ALA A 15 16.86 -21.38 6.65
N LEU A 16 18.17 -21.54 6.40
CA LEU A 16 18.99 -22.54 7.09
C LEU A 16 19.08 -22.30 8.61
N PRO A 17 19.34 -21.09 9.13
CA PRO A 17 19.37 -20.87 10.58
C PRO A 17 18.03 -21.16 11.26
N ALA A 18 16.91 -20.88 10.59
CA ALA A 18 15.57 -21.13 11.09
C ALA A 18 15.22 -22.62 11.10
N ILE A 19 15.74 -23.41 10.15
CA ILE A 19 15.59 -24.86 10.12
C ILE A 19 16.51 -25.53 11.14
N PHE A 20 17.80 -25.14 11.18
CA PHE A 20 18.82 -25.80 11.99
C PHE A 20 18.76 -25.45 13.48
N ILE A 21 17.96 -24.45 13.88
CA ILE A 21 17.74 -24.14 15.30
C ILE A 21 17.16 -25.34 16.08
N ARG A 22 16.44 -26.26 15.41
CA ARG A 22 15.94 -27.51 16.00
C ARG A 22 17.04 -28.47 16.46
N TYR A 23 18.25 -28.33 15.91
CA TYR A 23 19.43 -29.10 16.31
C TYR A 23 20.33 -28.33 17.29
N GLY A 24 19.85 -27.20 17.82
CA GLY A 24 20.54 -26.38 18.80
C GLY A 24 21.13 -25.08 18.23
N ARG A 25 21.51 -24.19 19.15
CA ARG A 25 21.97 -22.82 18.84
C ARG A 25 23.29 -22.79 18.07
N ASN A 26 24.19 -23.73 18.33
CA ASN A 26 25.45 -23.86 17.60
C ASN A 26 25.19 -24.24 16.13
N ALA A 27 24.30 -25.20 15.88
CA ALA A 27 23.92 -25.60 14.53
C ALA A 27 23.29 -24.42 13.76
N SER A 28 22.41 -23.65 14.40
CA SER A 28 21.83 -22.43 13.80
C SER A 28 22.89 -21.37 13.44
N ALA A 29 23.86 -21.11 14.33
CA ALA A 29 24.93 -20.16 14.07
C ALA A 29 25.89 -20.64 12.96
N TRP A 30 26.24 -21.92 12.92
CA TRP A 30 27.02 -22.50 11.83
C TRP A 30 26.27 -22.43 10.51
N ALA A 31 25.00 -22.78 10.50
CA ALA A 31 24.12 -22.65 9.33
C ALA A 31 24.05 -21.20 8.82
N ALA A 32 24.10 -20.22 9.73
CA ALA A 32 24.17 -18.81 9.37
C ALA A 32 25.54 -18.40 8.79
N ALA A 33 26.63 -18.98 9.29
CA ALA A 33 28.00 -18.59 8.92
C ALA A 33 28.49 -19.20 7.60
N VAL A 34 28.02 -20.40 7.23
CA VAL A 34 28.53 -21.13 6.05
C VAL A 34 28.37 -20.32 4.74
N ALA A 35 27.16 -19.80 4.48
CA ALA A 35 26.91 -19.06 3.24
C ALA A 35 27.78 -17.79 3.09
N PRO A 36 27.85 -16.89 4.10
CA PRO A 36 28.77 -15.75 4.06
C PRO A 36 30.25 -16.13 4.03
N ALA A 37 30.65 -17.23 4.67
CA ALA A 37 32.03 -17.71 4.65
C ALA A 37 32.44 -18.18 3.25
N LEU A 38 31.58 -18.94 2.57
CA LEU A 38 31.79 -19.34 1.18
C LEU A 38 31.82 -18.11 0.27
N ALA A 39 30.90 -17.16 0.44
CA ALA A 39 30.90 -15.92 -0.32
C ALA A 39 32.19 -15.10 -0.09
N LEU A 40 32.74 -15.08 1.13
CA LEU A 40 34.00 -14.41 1.45
C LEU A 40 35.18 -15.08 0.76
N VAL A 41 35.27 -16.42 0.78
CA VAL A 41 36.32 -17.16 0.07
C VAL A 41 36.25 -16.89 -1.43
N LEU A 42 35.05 -16.92 -2.01
CA LEU A 42 34.84 -16.58 -3.42
C LEU A 42 35.24 -15.13 -3.72
N LEU A 43 34.89 -14.17 -2.86
CA LEU A 43 35.31 -12.78 -3.02
C LEU A 43 36.84 -12.64 -2.98
N LEU A 44 37.50 -13.21 -1.96
CA LEU A 44 38.96 -13.15 -1.80
C LEU A 44 39.69 -13.79 -3.00
N SER A 45 39.13 -14.83 -3.62
CA SER A 45 39.68 -15.41 -4.85
C SER A 45 39.73 -14.43 -6.02
N GLN A 46 38.87 -13.39 -6.02
CA GLN A 46 38.84 -12.36 -7.05
C GLN A 46 39.82 -11.19 -6.79
N ALA A 47 40.38 -11.09 -5.58
CA ALA A 47 41.24 -9.97 -5.16
C ALA A 47 42.41 -9.71 -6.13
N PRO A 48 43.17 -10.73 -6.61
CA PRO A 48 44.28 -10.47 -7.53
C PRO A 48 43.85 -9.89 -8.88
N SER A 49 42.61 -10.13 -9.31
CA SER A 49 42.08 -9.61 -10.57
C SER A 49 41.60 -8.16 -10.40
N VAL A 50 40.89 -7.88 -9.31
CA VAL A 50 40.37 -6.55 -8.97
C VAL A 50 41.50 -5.57 -8.68
N PHE A 51 42.53 -5.99 -7.93
CA PHE A 51 43.69 -5.13 -7.62
C PHE A 51 44.57 -4.84 -8.85
N ARG A 52 44.43 -5.62 -9.92
CA ARG A 52 45.03 -5.33 -11.24
C ARG A 52 44.14 -4.42 -12.11
N GLY A 53 43.06 -3.88 -11.56
CA GLY A 53 42.14 -2.98 -12.26
C GLY A 53 41.13 -3.68 -13.17
N ARG A 54 41.02 -5.02 -13.13
CA ARG A 54 39.99 -5.72 -13.93
C ARG A 54 38.62 -5.55 -13.29
N VAL A 55 37.68 -5.01 -14.06
CA VAL A 55 36.27 -4.92 -13.68
C VAL A 55 35.55 -6.15 -14.24
N GLN A 56 34.86 -6.89 -13.37
CA GLN A 56 34.03 -8.02 -13.79
C GLN A 56 32.58 -7.59 -13.86
N VAL A 57 31.90 -7.89 -14.96
CA VAL A 57 30.46 -7.63 -15.13
C VAL A 57 29.77 -8.93 -15.52
N ILE A 58 28.64 -9.20 -14.88
CA ILE A 58 27.69 -10.23 -15.29
C ILE A 58 26.43 -9.52 -15.77
N PHE A 59 25.91 -9.95 -16.91
CA PHE A 59 24.67 -9.46 -17.49
C PHE A 59 23.68 -10.62 -17.62
N LEU A 60 22.47 -10.42 -17.11
CA LEU A 60 21.34 -11.30 -17.35
C LEU A 60 20.10 -10.42 -17.59
N GLU A 61 19.41 -10.68 -18.70
CA GLU A 61 18.19 -9.99 -19.07
C GLU A 61 17.03 -10.38 -18.12
N TRP A 62 16.24 -9.40 -17.66
CA TRP A 62 15.10 -9.67 -16.76
C TRP A 62 13.81 -9.01 -17.22
N ILE A 63 13.75 -7.67 -17.29
CA ILE A 63 12.58 -6.93 -17.80
C ILE A 63 13.07 -5.84 -18.76
N PRO A 64 13.29 -6.18 -20.04
CA PRO A 64 13.90 -5.28 -21.04
C PRO A 64 13.08 -4.04 -21.31
N SER A 65 11.75 -4.16 -21.28
CA SER A 65 10.81 -3.06 -21.52
C SER A 65 10.95 -1.91 -20.50
N LEU A 66 11.51 -2.18 -19.32
CA LEU A 66 11.78 -1.20 -18.28
C LEU A 66 13.26 -0.78 -18.23
N GLY A 67 14.12 -1.37 -19.07
CA GLY A 67 15.58 -1.26 -18.93
C GLY A 67 16.09 -1.87 -17.61
N LEU A 68 15.34 -2.81 -17.01
CA LEU A 68 15.68 -3.45 -15.74
C LEU A 68 16.33 -4.81 -16.01
N ASN A 69 17.66 -4.82 -15.97
CA ASN A 69 18.47 -6.01 -16.17
C ASN A 69 19.15 -6.44 -14.86
N LEU A 70 19.36 -7.74 -14.69
CA LEU A 70 20.14 -8.31 -13.58
C LEU A 70 21.63 -8.19 -13.90
N THR A 71 22.13 -6.96 -13.87
CA THR A 71 23.54 -6.64 -14.13
C THR A 71 24.30 -6.41 -12.83
N PHE A 72 25.41 -7.10 -12.66
CA PHE A 72 26.26 -7.02 -11.48
C PHE A 72 27.69 -6.71 -11.87
N ARG A 73 28.33 -5.78 -11.15
CA ARG A 73 29.69 -5.31 -11.35
C ARG A 73 30.52 -5.54 -10.09
N LEU A 74 31.74 -6.04 -10.27
CA LEU A 74 32.76 -6.16 -9.23
C LEU A 74 34.01 -5.40 -9.68
N ASP A 75 34.19 -4.21 -9.12
CA ASP A 75 35.40 -3.40 -9.19
C ASP A 75 36.00 -3.18 -7.80
N GLY A 76 37.05 -2.34 -7.69
CA GLY A 76 37.71 -2.07 -6.41
C GLY A 76 36.78 -1.53 -5.34
N LEU A 77 35.82 -0.66 -5.72
CA LEU A 77 34.85 -0.08 -4.79
C LEU A 77 33.86 -1.14 -4.30
N SER A 78 33.26 -1.92 -5.21
CA SER A 78 32.36 -3.02 -4.84
C SER A 78 33.07 -4.08 -3.99
N PHE A 79 34.32 -4.42 -4.33
CA PHE A 79 35.12 -5.39 -3.59
C PHE A 79 35.35 -4.94 -2.15
N MET A 80 35.76 -3.68 -1.95
CA MET A 80 36.01 -3.11 -0.63
C MET A 80 34.76 -3.22 0.26
N PHE A 81 33.60 -2.84 -0.26
CA PHE A 81 32.35 -2.92 0.49
C PHE A 81 31.87 -4.35 0.71
N ALA A 82 31.96 -5.21 -0.31
CA ALA A 82 31.60 -6.63 -0.17
C ALA A 82 32.47 -7.31 0.90
N LEU A 83 33.76 -6.98 0.99
CA LEU A 83 34.66 -7.47 2.02
C LEU A 83 34.20 -7.02 3.41
N LEU A 84 33.88 -5.73 3.59
CA LEU A 84 33.35 -5.20 4.85
C LEU A 84 32.05 -5.90 5.27
N ILE A 85 31.11 -6.05 4.34
CA ILE A 85 29.81 -6.70 4.56
C ILE A 85 30.02 -8.15 5.03
N LEU A 86 30.80 -8.94 4.29
CA LEU A 86 30.98 -10.37 4.59
C LEU A 86 31.85 -10.61 5.83
N ALA A 87 32.99 -9.92 5.95
CA ALA A 87 33.93 -10.13 7.06
C ALA A 87 33.32 -9.69 8.40
N ILE A 88 32.77 -8.46 8.47
CA ILE A 88 32.12 -8.00 9.71
C ILE A 88 30.84 -8.77 9.95
N GLY A 89 30.12 -9.20 8.90
CA GLY A 89 28.94 -10.06 9.01
C GLY A 89 29.23 -11.38 9.73
N LEU A 90 30.31 -12.08 9.36
CA LEU A 90 30.75 -13.31 10.03
C LEU A 90 31.11 -13.08 11.50
N LEU A 91 31.84 -11.99 11.78
CA LEU A 91 32.19 -11.60 13.15
C LEU A 91 30.94 -11.28 13.99
N VAL A 92 29.93 -10.65 13.39
CA VAL A 92 28.63 -10.36 14.02
C VAL A 92 27.83 -11.64 14.26
N ILE A 93 27.89 -12.63 13.36
CA ILE A 93 27.22 -13.94 13.56
C ILE A 93 27.85 -14.64 14.78
N LEU A 94 29.18 -14.69 14.84
CA LEU A 94 29.90 -15.25 15.97
C LEU A 94 29.56 -14.52 17.28
N TYR A 95 29.61 -13.19 17.28
CA TYR A 95 29.23 -12.37 18.43
C TYR A 95 27.77 -12.60 18.86
N GLY A 96 26.85 -12.62 17.89
CA GLY A 96 25.40 -12.78 18.10
C GLY A 96 25.03 -14.12 18.74
N ARG A 97 25.78 -15.19 18.44
CA ARG A 97 25.58 -16.50 19.06
C ARG A 97 25.75 -16.47 20.59
N TYR A 98 26.69 -15.68 21.09
CA TYR A 98 26.96 -15.56 22.53
C TYR A 98 26.20 -14.40 23.19
N TYR A 99 25.79 -13.39 22.42
CA TYR A 99 25.02 -12.24 22.91
C TYR A 99 23.52 -12.54 23.12
N LEU A 100 22.88 -13.27 22.20
CA LEU A 100 21.43 -13.54 22.29
C LEU A 100 21.11 -14.47 23.46
N SER A 101 19.98 -14.29 24.13
CA SER A 101 19.53 -15.20 25.18
C SER A 101 18.94 -16.50 24.62
N GLU A 102 18.75 -17.51 25.45
CA GLU A 102 18.11 -18.78 25.07
C GLU A 102 16.66 -18.63 24.63
N LYS A 103 15.96 -17.63 25.17
CA LYS A 103 14.55 -17.34 24.87
C LYS A 103 14.35 -16.55 23.58
N ASP A 104 15.42 -15.94 23.05
CA ASP A 104 15.34 -15.17 21.82
C ASP A 104 15.21 -16.08 20.59
N PRO A 105 14.39 -15.71 19.58
CA PRO A 105 14.22 -16.48 18.35
C PRO A 105 15.45 -16.35 17.42
N MET A 106 16.55 -17.00 17.79
CA MET A 106 17.86 -16.92 17.12
C MET A 106 17.82 -17.32 15.63
N GLY A 107 17.04 -18.34 15.26
CA GLY A 107 16.91 -18.76 13.86
C GLY A 107 16.31 -17.65 12.98
N ARG A 108 15.27 -16.96 13.47
CA ARG A 108 14.68 -15.79 12.80
C ARG A 108 15.68 -14.64 12.73
N PHE A 109 16.41 -14.39 13.82
CA PHE A 109 17.43 -13.35 13.87
C PHE A 109 18.48 -13.51 12.76
N PHE A 110 19.09 -14.70 12.66
CA PHE A 110 20.13 -14.95 11.67
C PHE A 110 19.58 -15.01 10.24
N GLY A 111 18.37 -15.54 10.03
CA GLY A 111 17.72 -15.48 8.72
C GLY A 111 17.52 -14.04 8.22
N LEU A 112 17.04 -13.14 9.09
CA LEU A 112 16.91 -11.71 8.77
C LEU A 112 18.27 -11.04 8.55
N LEU A 113 19.29 -11.41 9.32
CA LEU A 113 20.66 -10.90 9.15
C LEU A 113 21.25 -11.29 7.78
N LEU A 114 21.01 -12.53 7.33
CA LEU A 114 21.43 -13.02 6.02
C LEU A 114 20.66 -12.36 4.88
N MET A 115 19.35 -12.14 5.03
CA MET A 115 18.55 -11.40 4.05
C MET A 115 19.08 -9.96 3.90
N PHE A 116 19.38 -9.29 5.03
CA PHE A 116 19.98 -7.96 5.01
C PHE A 116 21.39 -7.97 4.38
N MET A 117 22.19 -9.00 4.65
CA MET A 117 23.52 -9.17 4.05
C MET A 117 23.46 -9.34 2.54
N GLY A 118 22.58 -10.22 2.03
CA GLY A 118 22.36 -10.40 0.60
C GLY A 118 21.88 -9.11 -0.06
N ALA A 119 20.97 -8.37 0.59
CA ALA A 119 20.49 -7.08 0.10
C ALA A 119 21.62 -6.05 0.00
N MET A 120 22.48 -5.94 1.02
CA MET A 120 23.64 -5.05 1.00
C MET A 120 24.67 -5.44 -0.06
N LEU A 121 24.92 -6.74 -0.27
CA LEU A 121 25.77 -7.20 -1.38
C LEU A 121 25.17 -6.81 -2.74
N GLY A 122 23.85 -6.96 -2.89
CA GLY A 122 23.12 -6.51 -4.06
C GLY A 122 23.28 -5.00 -4.33
N VAL A 123 23.13 -4.15 -3.30
CA VAL A 123 23.35 -2.69 -3.44
C VAL A 123 24.74 -2.39 -3.96
N VAL A 124 25.78 -3.03 -3.39
CA VAL A 124 27.16 -2.65 -3.71
C VAL A 124 27.69 -3.25 -5.00
N THR A 125 27.03 -4.30 -5.51
CA THR A 125 27.39 -4.96 -6.77
C THR A 125 26.44 -4.64 -7.92
N ALA A 126 25.31 -3.96 -7.69
CA ALA A 126 24.38 -3.61 -8.76
C ALA A 126 25.05 -2.71 -9.82
N ASN A 127 24.97 -3.14 -11.08
CA ASN A 127 25.40 -2.36 -12.24
C ASN A 127 24.21 -1.74 -12.98
N ASN A 128 22.98 -1.94 -12.51
CA ASN A 128 21.78 -1.27 -13.00
C ASN A 128 21.16 -0.44 -11.86
N LEU A 129 20.82 0.82 -12.11
CA LEU A 129 20.33 1.73 -11.06
C LEU A 129 18.96 1.34 -10.51
N LEU A 130 18.06 0.79 -11.33
CA LEU A 130 16.77 0.29 -10.85
C LEU A 130 16.96 -0.94 -9.96
N LEU A 131 17.89 -1.84 -10.33
CA LEU A 131 18.27 -2.97 -9.50
C LEU A 131 18.90 -2.53 -8.17
N LEU A 132 19.74 -1.48 -8.20
CA LEU A 132 20.30 -0.88 -6.99
C LEU A 132 19.18 -0.40 -6.05
N VAL A 133 18.16 0.28 -6.58
CA VAL A 133 17.00 0.74 -5.79
C VAL A 133 16.19 -0.43 -5.23
N LEU A 134 16.01 -1.53 -5.99
CA LEU A 134 15.36 -2.74 -5.48
C LEU A 134 16.09 -3.30 -4.26
N PHE A 135 17.41 -3.48 -4.37
CA PHE A 135 18.21 -3.95 -3.22
C PHE A 135 18.24 -2.92 -2.09
N TRP A 136 18.24 -1.63 -2.42
CA TRP A 136 18.18 -0.54 -1.45
C TRP A 136 16.93 -0.64 -0.57
N GLU A 137 15.76 -0.88 -1.16
CA GLU A 137 14.52 -1.10 -0.40
C GLU A 137 14.51 -2.43 0.33
N LEU A 138 15.11 -3.48 -0.22
CA LEU A 138 15.28 -4.74 0.50
C LEU A 138 16.11 -4.57 1.77
N THR A 139 17.12 -3.68 1.76
CA THR A 139 17.83 -3.29 3.00
C THR A 139 16.93 -2.51 3.97
N SER A 140 16.05 -1.63 3.48
CA SER A 140 15.08 -0.90 4.32
C SER A 140 14.14 -1.87 5.04
N LEU A 141 13.55 -2.82 4.31
CA LEU A 141 12.61 -3.80 4.86
C LEU A 141 13.27 -4.77 5.83
N SER A 142 14.43 -5.32 5.47
CA SER A 142 15.15 -6.25 6.37
C SER A 142 15.68 -5.54 7.62
N SER A 143 16.16 -4.30 7.52
CA SER A 143 16.55 -3.50 8.68
C SER A 143 15.37 -3.14 9.59
N PHE A 144 14.20 -2.82 9.03
CA PHE A 144 12.97 -2.59 9.80
C PHE A 144 12.62 -3.80 10.68
N LEU A 145 12.70 -5.01 10.11
CA LEU A 145 12.43 -6.25 10.84
C LEU A 145 13.50 -6.56 11.91
N LEU A 146 14.77 -6.21 11.64
CA LEU A 146 15.86 -6.36 12.61
C LEU A 146 15.78 -5.35 13.77
N ILE A 147 15.38 -4.10 13.50
CA ILE A 147 15.15 -3.08 14.52
C ILE A 147 13.95 -3.47 15.39
N GLY A 148 12.87 -3.92 14.75
CA GLY A 148 11.66 -4.43 15.41
C GLY A 148 11.77 -5.84 15.97
N PHE A 149 12.97 -6.39 16.16
CA PHE A 149 13.19 -7.79 16.58
C PHE A 149 12.42 -8.14 17.87
N TRP A 150 12.52 -7.30 18.90
CA TRP A 150 11.74 -7.43 20.12
C TRP A 150 10.38 -6.74 20.00
N GLY A 151 9.52 -7.28 19.12
CA GLY A 151 8.24 -6.68 18.77
C GLY A 151 7.26 -6.46 19.93
N HIS A 152 7.45 -7.12 21.08
CA HIS A 152 6.66 -6.89 22.30
C HIS A 152 6.97 -5.52 22.94
N ARG A 153 8.17 -4.97 22.74
CA ARG A 153 8.57 -3.66 23.29
C ARG A 153 8.05 -2.50 22.44
N SER A 154 7.46 -1.50 23.10
CA SER A 154 6.89 -0.32 22.42
C SER A 154 7.96 0.57 21.79
N ASP A 155 9.13 0.70 22.42
CA ASP A 155 10.26 1.48 21.90
C ASP A 155 10.85 0.86 20.63
N ALA A 156 10.99 -0.47 20.58
CA ALA A 156 11.45 -1.18 19.39
C ALA A 156 10.48 -0.99 18.20
N ARG A 157 9.16 -1.12 18.42
CA ARG A 157 8.16 -0.87 17.38
C ARG A 157 8.18 0.57 16.87
N ARG A 158 8.25 1.55 17.78
CA ARG A 158 8.31 2.98 17.41
C ARG A 158 9.59 3.31 16.64
N GLY A 159 10.74 2.83 17.11
CA GLY A 159 12.03 3.00 16.43
C GLY A 159 12.04 2.38 15.03
N ALA A 160 11.51 1.16 14.88
CA ALA A 160 11.40 0.49 13.59
C ALA A 160 10.52 1.28 12.60
N ARG A 161 9.30 1.68 13.01
CA ARG A 161 8.40 2.48 12.14
C ARG A 161 9.06 3.79 11.69
N MET A 162 9.68 4.52 12.63
CA MET A 162 10.38 5.76 12.32
C MET A 162 11.51 5.55 11.31
N ALA A 163 12.35 4.52 11.52
CA ALA A 163 13.42 4.20 10.60
C ALA A 163 12.89 3.85 9.20
N LEU A 164 11.83 3.04 9.10
CA LEU A 164 11.23 2.69 7.81
C LEU A 164 10.60 3.89 7.11
N THR A 165 9.86 4.75 7.83
CA THR A 165 9.25 5.95 7.24
C THR A 165 10.32 6.88 6.66
N VAL A 166 11.41 7.13 7.41
CA VAL A 166 12.48 8.04 6.94
C VAL A 166 13.28 7.41 5.80
N THR A 167 13.73 6.18 5.96
CA THR A 167 14.61 5.53 4.95
C THR A 167 13.86 5.06 3.72
N GLY A 168 12.62 4.58 3.87
CA GLY A 168 11.73 4.22 2.75
C GLY A 168 11.24 5.45 2.00
N GLY A 169 10.88 6.54 2.70
CA GLY A 169 10.54 7.81 2.05
C GLY A 169 11.72 8.37 1.23
N GLY A 170 12.93 8.30 1.77
CA GLY A 170 14.14 8.67 1.03
C GLY A 170 14.50 7.72 -0.11
N GLY A 171 14.21 6.42 0.03
CA GLY A 171 14.39 5.46 -1.06
C GLY A 171 13.40 5.65 -2.21
N LEU A 172 12.17 6.09 -1.93
CA LEU A 172 11.22 6.53 -2.97
C LEU A 172 11.71 7.82 -3.67
N ALA A 173 12.31 8.76 -2.94
CA ALA A 173 12.96 9.92 -3.55
C ALA A 173 14.14 9.50 -4.44
N LEU A 174 14.97 8.56 -3.98
CA LEU A 174 16.06 7.98 -4.78
C LEU A 174 15.53 7.34 -6.07
N LEU A 175 14.44 6.58 -6.00
CA LEU A 175 13.79 5.99 -7.19
C LEU A 175 13.43 7.06 -8.22
N ALA A 176 12.77 8.13 -7.77
CA ALA A 176 12.43 9.25 -8.65
C ALA A 176 13.68 9.92 -9.27
N GLY A 177 14.73 10.12 -8.47
CA GLY A 177 16.01 10.65 -8.95
C GLY A 177 16.70 9.74 -9.98
N VAL A 178 16.68 8.43 -9.76
CA VAL A 178 17.21 7.42 -10.70
C VAL A 178 16.42 7.39 -12.00
N ILE A 179 15.08 7.48 -11.95
CA ILE A 179 14.23 7.54 -13.15
C ILE A 179 14.57 8.77 -14.00
N ILE A 180 14.72 9.94 -13.37
CA ILE A 180 15.13 11.17 -14.08
C ILE A 180 16.53 10.99 -14.67
N LEU A 181 17.48 10.44 -13.91
CA LEU A 181 18.84 10.24 -14.39
C LEU A 181 18.90 9.27 -15.57
N GLY A 182 18.17 8.15 -15.51
CA GLY A 182 18.04 7.22 -16.62
C GLY A 182 17.36 7.85 -17.85
N HIS A 183 16.41 8.77 -17.66
CA HIS A 183 15.83 9.54 -18.75
C HIS A 183 16.83 10.49 -19.42
N ILE A 184 17.71 11.14 -18.65
CA ILE A 184 18.76 12.03 -19.19
C ILE A 184 19.79 11.24 -20.01
N VAL A 185 20.20 10.06 -19.50
CA VAL A 185 21.23 9.22 -20.12
C VAL A 185 20.66 8.35 -21.26
N GLY A 186 19.39 7.98 -21.19
CA GLY A 186 18.76 7.00 -22.06
C GLY A 186 19.02 5.53 -21.67
N SER A 187 19.67 5.29 -20.52
CA SER A 187 20.02 3.97 -20.00
C SER A 187 20.03 3.97 -18.47
N PHE A 188 19.67 2.82 -17.88
CA PHE A 188 19.80 2.57 -16.43
C PHE A 188 21.06 1.79 -16.07
N ASP A 189 21.86 1.35 -17.05
CA ASP A 189 23.12 0.69 -16.79
C ASP A 189 24.17 1.71 -16.32
N LEU A 190 24.80 1.38 -15.20
CA LEU A 190 25.72 2.23 -14.47
C LEU A 190 26.96 2.57 -15.28
N THR A 191 27.37 1.70 -16.20
CA THR A 191 28.52 1.97 -17.09
C THR A 191 28.23 3.15 -18.01
N ASP A 192 27.03 3.22 -18.59
CA ASP A 192 26.60 4.32 -19.45
C ASP A 192 26.42 5.61 -18.63
N VAL A 193 25.84 5.50 -17.44
CA VAL A 193 25.64 6.61 -16.51
C VAL A 193 26.95 7.27 -16.11
N LEU A 194 27.96 6.48 -15.73
CA LEU A 194 29.27 7.01 -15.31
C LEU A 194 30.00 7.68 -16.47
N ALA A 195 29.89 7.13 -17.69
CA ALA A 195 30.44 7.76 -18.89
C ALA A 195 29.74 9.06 -19.30
N SER A 196 28.49 9.27 -18.85
CA SER A 196 27.64 10.40 -19.28
C SER A 196 27.71 11.62 -18.36
N GLY A 197 28.70 11.72 -17.46
CA GLY A 197 28.77 12.80 -16.45
C GLY A 197 28.72 14.22 -17.03
N GLY A 198 29.31 14.46 -18.21
CA GLY A 198 29.20 15.75 -18.90
C GLY A 198 27.77 16.11 -19.32
N ILE A 199 27.04 15.15 -19.88
CA ILE A 199 25.64 15.31 -20.31
C ILE A 199 24.74 15.53 -19.10
N ILE A 200 24.92 14.73 -18.05
CA ILE A 200 24.12 14.81 -16.83
C ILE A 200 24.22 16.20 -16.21
N ARG A 201 25.44 16.71 -15.99
CA ARG A 201 25.67 18.00 -15.33
C ARG A 201 25.20 19.20 -16.15
N ALA A 202 25.17 19.08 -17.48
CA ALA A 202 24.69 20.12 -18.38
C ALA A 202 23.16 20.14 -18.54
N HIS A 203 22.46 19.08 -18.12
CA HIS A 203 21.02 18.94 -18.35
C HIS A 203 20.16 19.76 -17.38
N ALA A 204 19.04 20.33 -17.85
CA ALA A 204 18.16 21.19 -17.05
C ALA A 204 17.54 20.48 -15.81
N LEU A 205 17.36 19.16 -15.88
CA LEU A 205 16.84 18.35 -14.78
C LEU A 205 17.89 17.91 -13.75
N TYR A 206 19.17 18.25 -13.96
CA TYR A 206 20.26 17.90 -13.02
C TYR A 206 19.98 18.34 -11.57
N PRO A 207 19.54 19.57 -11.27
CA PRO A 207 19.30 20.00 -9.90
C PRO A 207 18.23 19.15 -9.19
N VAL A 208 17.20 18.73 -9.92
CA VAL A 208 16.11 17.90 -9.40
C VAL A 208 16.61 16.47 -9.16
N ALA A 209 17.31 15.88 -10.14
CA ALA A 209 17.88 14.54 -10.03
C ALA A 209 18.87 14.46 -8.87
N LEU A 210 19.80 15.41 -8.78
CA LEU A 210 20.79 15.50 -7.71
C LEU A 210 20.11 15.60 -6.34
N THR A 211 19.14 16.51 -6.18
CA THR A 211 18.44 16.70 -4.90
C THR A 211 17.73 15.42 -4.46
N LEU A 212 17.02 14.75 -5.37
CA LEU A 212 16.29 13.51 -5.06
C LEU A 212 17.23 12.35 -4.71
N ILE A 213 18.34 12.20 -5.42
CA ILE A 213 19.37 11.19 -5.11
C ILE A 213 20.01 11.50 -3.75
N LEU A 214 20.35 12.76 -3.48
CA LEU A 214 20.93 13.18 -2.21
C LEU A 214 19.95 13.01 -1.03
N LEU A 215 18.64 13.21 -1.23
CA LEU A 215 17.63 12.87 -0.20
C LEU A 215 17.68 11.37 0.16
N GLY A 216 17.81 10.49 -0.83
CA GLY A 216 18.05 9.07 -0.60
C GLY A 216 19.33 8.81 0.20
N VAL A 217 20.45 9.41 -0.21
CA VAL A 217 21.74 9.30 0.50
C VAL A 217 21.64 9.78 1.95
N PHE A 218 21.06 10.95 2.17
CA PHE A 218 21.00 11.63 3.46
C PHE A 218 20.11 10.91 4.46
N THR A 219 18.97 10.40 4.00
CA THR A 219 18.07 9.60 4.85
C THR A 219 18.72 8.30 5.30
N LYS A 220 19.37 7.55 4.39
CA LYS A 220 20.01 6.26 4.71
C LYS A 220 21.27 6.39 5.54
N SER A 221 22.04 7.46 5.33
CA SER A 221 23.29 7.72 6.06
C SER A 221 23.10 8.60 7.30
N ALA A 222 21.85 8.78 7.75
CA ALA A 222 21.50 9.54 8.95
C ALA A 222 22.11 10.95 8.97
N GLN A 223 22.08 11.66 7.83
CA GLN A 223 22.56 13.03 7.71
C GLN A 223 21.50 14.03 8.21
N PHE A 224 21.90 15.26 8.51
CA PHE A 224 20.98 16.34 8.84
C PHE A 224 20.06 16.65 7.64
N PRO A 225 18.73 16.83 7.84
CA PRO A 225 17.99 16.81 9.10
C PRO A 225 17.47 15.41 9.51
N PHE A 226 17.70 14.37 8.72
CA PHE A 226 17.16 13.01 8.89
C PHE A 226 17.89 12.11 9.91
N HIS A 227 18.89 12.61 10.63
CA HIS A 227 19.73 11.84 11.55
C HIS A 227 18.99 11.17 12.73
N PHE A 228 17.80 11.64 13.09
CA PHE A 228 17.09 11.26 14.32
C PHE A 228 16.63 9.80 14.38
N TRP A 229 16.44 9.10 13.26
CA TRP A 229 16.00 7.70 13.31
C TRP A 229 17.08 6.76 13.86
N LEU A 230 18.37 7.08 13.64
CA LEU A 230 19.48 6.20 13.97
C LEU A 230 19.62 5.97 15.50
N PRO A 231 19.59 7.01 16.36
CA PRO A 231 19.58 6.80 17.82
C PRO A 231 18.40 5.97 18.31
N HIS A 232 17.24 6.05 17.66
CA HIS A 232 16.05 5.27 18.03
C HIS A 232 16.06 3.84 17.50
N ALA A 233 16.86 3.56 16.46
CA ALA A 233 17.16 2.21 16.00
C ALA A 233 18.02 1.40 17.02
N MET A 234 18.64 2.06 18.02
CA MET A 234 19.44 1.40 19.08
C MET A 234 18.62 0.57 20.09
N SER A 235 17.31 0.47 19.87
CA SER A 235 16.44 -0.52 20.53
C SER A 235 16.70 -1.96 20.03
N ALA A 236 17.35 -2.10 18.86
CA ALA A 236 17.74 -3.38 18.30
C ALA A 236 18.79 -4.13 19.16
N PRO A 237 18.89 -5.46 19.02
CA PRO A 237 19.99 -6.23 19.59
C PRO A 237 21.35 -5.67 19.16
N THR A 238 22.34 -5.68 20.05
CA THR A 238 23.67 -5.11 19.74
C THR A 238 24.35 -5.67 18.48
N PRO A 239 24.25 -6.98 18.15
CA PRO A 239 24.84 -7.48 16.91
C PRO A 239 24.26 -6.79 15.67
N VAL A 240 22.96 -6.42 15.68
CA VAL A 240 22.33 -5.62 14.62
C VAL A 240 22.97 -4.24 14.56
N SER A 241 23.08 -3.55 15.70
CA SER A 241 23.68 -2.22 15.74
C SER A 241 25.13 -2.22 15.27
N ALA A 242 25.92 -3.21 15.70
CA ALA A 242 27.30 -3.40 15.25
C ALA A 242 27.38 -3.61 13.73
N TYR A 243 26.43 -4.32 13.13
CA TYR A 243 26.46 -4.58 11.69
C TYR A 243 25.91 -3.41 10.86
N LEU A 244 24.68 -2.99 11.13
CA LEU A 244 23.95 -1.98 10.37
C LEU A 244 24.62 -0.60 10.46
N HIS A 245 25.11 -0.24 11.64
CA HIS A 245 25.59 1.11 11.90
C HIS A 245 27.12 1.22 11.82
N SER A 246 27.84 0.10 11.78
CA SER A 246 29.29 0.13 11.58
C SER A 246 29.72 -0.25 10.19
N ALA A 247 29.08 -1.17 9.47
CA ALA A 247 29.65 -1.70 8.23
C ALA A 247 28.76 -1.56 7.00
N THR A 248 27.45 -1.41 7.16
CA THR A 248 26.50 -1.72 6.09
C THR A 248 25.46 -0.63 5.83
N MET A 249 24.31 -0.65 6.52
CA MET A 249 23.13 0.17 6.20
C MET A 249 23.47 1.65 6.10
N VAL A 250 24.13 2.19 7.12
CA VAL A 250 24.45 3.63 7.16
C VAL A 250 25.57 4.01 6.18
N LYS A 251 26.25 3.01 5.62
CA LYS A 251 27.27 3.20 4.59
C LYS A 251 26.71 3.09 3.17
N ALA A 252 25.47 2.61 2.98
CA ALA A 252 24.87 2.51 1.65
C ALA A 252 24.73 3.87 0.96
N GLY A 253 24.38 4.95 1.68
CA GLY A 253 24.31 6.27 1.06
C GLY A 253 25.68 6.84 0.71
N VAL A 254 26.69 6.72 1.57
CA VAL A 254 28.06 7.16 1.22
C VAL A 254 28.71 6.26 0.16
N PHE A 255 28.32 4.98 0.08
CA PHE A 255 28.65 4.12 -1.06
C PHE A 255 28.07 4.68 -2.35
N LEU A 256 26.80 5.08 -2.34
CA LEU A 256 26.15 5.65 -3.51
C LEU A 256 26.79 6.98 -3.94
N LEU A 257 27.22 7.81 -2.98
CA LEU A 257 28.02 9.01 -3.26
C LEU A 257 29.33 8.63 -3.97
N ALA A 258 30.09 7.69 -3.42
CA ALA A 258 31.32 7.20 -4.03
C ALA A 258 31.08 6.61 -5.42
N ARG A 259 29.95 5.91 -5.60
CA ARG A 259 29.61 5.22 -6.84
C ARG A 259 29.23 6.20 -7.95
N LEU A 260 28.44 7.22 -7.64
CA LEU A 260 27.98 8.21 -8.62
C LEU A 260 28.87 9.45 -8.70
N TYR A 261 29.97 9.49 -7.93
CA TYR A 261 30.93 10.59 -7.92
C TYR A 261 31.38 11.00 -9.34
N PRO A 262 31.77 10.08 -10.25
CA PRO A 262 32.20 10.45 -11.61
C PRO A 262 31.10 11.12 -12.44
N ALA A 263 29.83 10.80 -12.18
CA ALA A 263 28.69 11.30 -12.95
C ALA A 263 28.10 12.60 -12.39
N LEU A 264 28.16 12.80 -11.06
CA LEU A 264 27.42 13.85 -10.35
C LEU A 264 28.31 14.91 -9.70
N SER A 265 29.62 14.69 -9.53
CA SER A 265 30.50 15.68 -8.88
C SER A 265 31.01 16.75 -9.87
N GLY A 266 31.75 17.74 -9.37
CA GLY A 266 32.29 18.83 -10.19
C GLY A 266 31.33 19.99 -10.41
N THR A 267 30.32 20.15 -9.57
CA THR A 267 29.40 21.31 -9.61
C THR A 267 29.29 22.01 -8.26
N ASP A 268 29.02 23.32 -8.29
CA ASP A 268 28.85 24.12 -7.06
C ASP A 268 27.72 23.57 -6.18
N MET A 269 26.64 23.08 -6.80
CA MET A 269 25.52 22.49 -6.08
C MET A 269 25.91 21.22 -5.32
N TRP A 270 26.75 20.36 -5.92
CA TRP A 270 27.32 19.18 -5.26
C TRP A 270 28.16 19.59 -4.03
N PHE A 271 29.10 20.52 -4.24
CA PHE A 271 29.97 21.04 -3.18
C PHE A 271 29.16 21.64 -2.03
N ILE A 272 28.22 22.55 -2.31
CA ILE A 272 27.44 23.27 -1.29
C ILE A 272 26.57 22.30 -0.49
N MET A 273 25.81 21.43 -1.17
CA MET A 273 24.86 20.53 -0.49
C MET A 273 25.60 19.54 0.42
N LEU A 274 26.63 18.86 -0.10
CA LEU A 274 27.35 17.84 0.67
C LEU A 274 28.21 18.46 1.76
N SER A 275 28.89 19.58 1.49
CA SER A 275 29.72 20.23 2.51
C SER A 275 28.89 20.80 3.64
N LEU A 276 27.77 21.48 3.34
CA LEU A 276 26.88 22.03 4.36
C LEU A 276 26.24 20.92 5.19
N VAL A 277 25.67 19.91 4.54
CA VAL A 277 25.02 18.79 5.24
C VAL A 277 26.04 17.97 6.02
N GLY A 278 27.19 17.65 5.43
CA GLY A 278 28.27 16.89 6.06
C GLY A 278 28.82 17.60 7.30
N LEU A 279 29.16 18.89 7.18
CA LEU A 279 29.69 19.69 8.29
C LEU A 279 28.66 19.87 9.42
N SER A 280 27.40 20.13 9.07
CA SER A 280 26.30 20.25 10.05
C SER A 280 26.07 18.93 10.78
N THR A 281 26.05 17.82 10.04
CA THR A 281 25.88 16.46 10.58
C THR A 281 27.05 16.07 11.48
N MET A 282 28.27 16.34 11.04
CA MET A 282 29.51 16.07 11.78
C MET A 282 29.50 16.77 13.14
N THR A 283 29.17 18.06 13.14
CA THR A 283 29.15 18.92 14.32
C THR A 283 28.03 18.53 15.28
N LEU A 284 26.79 18.42 14.77
CA LEU A 284 25.64 18.04 15.58
C LEU A 284 25.84 16.66 16.20
N GLY A 285 26.33 15.69 15.42
CA GLY A 285 26.64 14.35 15.90
C GLY A 285 27.64 14.36 17.05
N ALA A 286 28.75 15.08 16.90
CA ALA A 286 29.79 15.14 17.92
C ALA A 286 29.33 15.82 19.21
N VAL A 287 28.65 16.98 19.09
CA VAL A 287 28.16 17.73 20.25
C VAL A 287 27.11 16.91 21.00
N VAL A 288 26.10 16.39 20.31
CA VAL A 288 25.00 15.65 20.97
C VAL A 288 25.49 14.34 21.59
N ALA A 289 26.47 13.65 21.00
CA ALA A 289 27.06 12.44 21.57
C ALA A 289 27.61 12.67 22.99
N LEU A 290 28.23 13.83 23.24
CA LEU A 290 28.77 14.19 24.56
C LEU A 290 27.69 14.28 25.64
N PHE A 291 26.41 14.46 25.28
CA PHE A 291 25.30 14.57 26.23
C PHE A 291 24.46 13.30 26.35
N LYS A 292 24.73 12.24 25.58
CA LYS A 292 23.97 10.98 25.68
C LYS A 292 24.46 10.12 26.85
N HIS A 293 23.52 9.75 27.73
CA HIS A 293 23.80 8.88 28.88
C HIS A 293 23.74 7.38 28.52
N ASP A 294 23.19 7.04 27.36
CA ASP A 294 23.10 5.66 26.87
C ASP A 294 24.35 5.31 26.03
N LEU A 295 25.03 4.19 26.31
CA LEU A 295 26.22 3.79 25.57
C LEU A 295 25.98 3.62 24.07
N LYS A 296 24.90 2.92 23.68
CA LYS A 296 24.56 2.75 22.26
C LYS A 296 24.10 4.06 21.65
N GLY A 297 23.35 4.87 22.41
CA GLY A 297 22.94 6.21 22.00
C GLY A 297 24.13 7.13 21.70
N LEU A 298 25.16 7.13 22.54
CA LEU A 298 26.41 7.85 22.30
C LEU A 298 27.09 7.34 21.03
N LEU A 299 27.21 6.01 20.88
CA LEU A 299 27.81 5.42 19.68
C LEU A 299 27.01 5.73 18.41
N ALA A 300 25.68 5.83 18.48
CA ALA A 300 24.83 6.25 17.36
C ALA A 300 25.16 7.67 16.90
N TYR A 301 25.25 8.63 17.82
CA TYR A 301 25.62 10.02 17.47
C TYR A 301 27.07 10.16 17.04
N SER A 302 27.97 9.34 17.58
CA SER A 302 29.35 9.26 17.06
C SER A 302 29.34 8.76 15.60
N THR A 303 28.50 7.76 15.28
CA THR A 303 28.35 7.22 13.92
C THR A 303 27.83 8.30 12.97
N ILE A 304 26.81 9.07 13.39
CA ILE A 304 26.31 10.24 12.64
C ILE A 304 27.45 11.22 12.36
N SER A 305 28.28 11.52 13.38
CA SER A 305 29.40 12.46 13.23
C SER A 305 30.43 11.99 12.18
N HIS A 306 30.85 10.72 12.25
CA HIS A 306 31.80 10.14 11.29
C HIS A 306 31.23 10.02 9.88
N LEU A 307 29.94 9.74 9.73
CA LEU A 307 29.30 9.76 8.41
C LEU A 307 29.20 11.18 7.86
N GLY A 308 28.93 12.17 8.71
CA GLY A 308 29.00 13.59 8.34
C GLY A 308 30.39 13.98 7.82
N LEU A 309 31.46 13.50 8.47
CA LEU A 309 32.83 13.67 8.02
C LEU A 309 33.05 13.07 6.62
N ILE A 310 32.60 11.83 6.40
CA ILE A 310 32.72 11.16 5.08
C ILE A 310 31.94 11.91 4.00
N THR A 311 30.71 12.35 4.30
CA THR A 311 29.89 13.16 3.39
C THR A 311 30.59 14.48 3.05
N LEU A 312 31.18 15.15 4.05
CA LEU A 312 31.95 16.38 3.85
C LEU A 312 33.16 16.14 2.94
N LEU A 313 33.89 15.04 3.11
CA LEU A 313 35.01 14.70 2.24
C LEU A 313 34.59 14.51 0.76
N PHE A 314 33.47 13.84 0.50
CA PHE A 314 32.92 13.78 -0.87
C PHE A 314 32.46 15.16 -1.36
N GLY A 315 32.00 16.02 -0.45
CA GLY A 315 31.62 17.39 -0.72
C GLY A 315 32.79 18.31 -1.05
N LEU A 316 34.00 18.08 -0.51
CA LEU A 316 35.20 18.86 -0.85
C LEU A 316 35.61 18.73 -2.32
N ASP A 317 35.12 17.66 -2.98
CA ASP A 317 35.21 17.47 -4.43
C ASP A 317 36.64 17.42 -4.99
N THR A 318 37.56 16.79 -4.25
CA THR A 318 38.92 16.49 -4.71
C THR A 318 39.18 14.99 -4.72
N GLN A 319 40.05 14.53 -5.60
CA GLN A 319 40.43 13.10 -5.68
C GLN A 319 41.06 12.60 -4.38
N LEU A 320 41.89 13.42 -3.72
CA LEU A 320 42.48 13.08 -2.42
C LEU A 320 41.45 13.04 -1.29
N ALA A 321 40.42 13.90 -1.34
CA ALA A 321 39.31 13.83 -0.39
C ALA A 321 38.50 12.55 -0.56
N VAL A 322 38.31 12.05 -1.79
CA VAL A 322 37.71 10.73 -2.04
C VAL A 322 38.56 9.60 -1.44
N VAL A 323 39.89 9.63 -1.62
CA VAL A 323 40.80 8.66 -0.99
C VAL A 323 40.67 8.71 0.54
N ALA A 324 40.68 9.90 1.13
CA ALA A 324 40.50 10.10 2.56
C ALA A 324 39.12 9.60 3.04
N ALA A 325 38.06 9.79 2.24
CA ALA A 325 36.71 9.35 2.56
C ALA A 325 36.62 7.82 2.63
N LEU A 326 37.14 7.13 1.61
CA LEU A 326 37.15 5.67 1.54
C LEU A 326 38.03 5.07 2.65
N PHE A 327 39.17 5.69 2.94
CA PHE A 327 40.03 5.25 4.03
C PHE A 327 39.38 5.46 5.40
N HIS A 328 38.77 6.62 5.64
CA HIS A 328 38.03 6.86 6.88
C HIS A 328 36.83 5.91 7.02
N LEU A 329 36.17 5.56 5.91
CA LEU A 329 35.06 4.61 5.88
C LEU A 329 35.50 3.21 6.34
N LEU A 330 36.65 2.72 5.87
CA LEU A 330 37.26 1.46 6.31
C LEU A 330 37.58 1.50 7.80
N ASN A 331 38.28 2.55 8.25
CA ASN A 331 38.65 2.70 9.65
C ASN A 331 37.42 2.77 10.56
N HIS A 332 36.44 3.57 10.16
CA HIS A 332 35.18 3.69 10.88
C HIS A 332 34.46 2.34 11.00
N ALA A 333 34.50 1.50 9.97
CA ALA A 333 33.92 0.17 10.06
C ALA A 333 34.56 -0.69 11.15
N THR A 334 35.89 -0.69 11.23
CA THR A 334 36.63 -1.56 12.16
C THR A 334 36.46 -1.11 13.61
N PHE A 335 36.77 0.15 13.92
CA PHE A 335 36.68 0.62 15.30
C PHE A 335 35.23 0.70 15.77
N LYS A 336 34.26 1.10 14.93
CA LYS A 336 32.87 1.22 15.38
C LYS A 336 32.20 -0.12 15.64
N ALA A 337 32.48 -1.14 14.81
CA ALA A 337 31.98 -2.49 15.05
C ALA A 337 32.52 -3.04 16.37
N SER A 338 33.81 -2.83 16.65
CA SER A 338 34.42 -3.23 17.92
C SER A 338 33.81 -2.50 19.12
N LEU A 339 33.53 -1.20 19.01
CA LEU A 339 32.91 -0.40 20.08
C LEU A 339 31.46 -0.80 20.37
N PHE A 340 30.65 -1.07 19.33
CA PHE A 340 29.28 -1.56 19.55
C PHE A 340 29.29 -2.93 20.22
N MET A 341 30.14 -3.85 19.78
CA MET A 341 30.27 -5.16 20.43
C MET A 341 30.79 -5.04 21.87
N ALA A 342 31.76 -4.15 22.15
CA ALA A 342 32.23 -3.88 23.50
C ALA A 342 31.13 -3.28 24.40
N ALA A 343 30.36 -2.31 23.90
CA ALA A 343 29.19 -1.78 24.62
C ALA A 343 28.13 -2.86 24.86
N GLY A 344 27.97 -3.81 23.93
CA GLY A 344 27.09 -4.96 24.08
C GLY A 344 27.55 -5.96 25.12
N ILE A 345 28.87 -6.18 25.26
CA ILE A 345 29.46 -6.96 26.36
C ILE A 345 29.12 -6.28 27.70
N VAL A 346 29.38 -4.97 27.81
CA VAL A 346 29.06 -4.21 29.04
C VAL A 346 27.57 -4.33 29.40
N ASP A 347 26.67 -4.13 28.43
CA ASP A 347 25.22 -4.26 28.61
C ASP A 347 24.82 -5.69 29.05
N HIS A 348 25.39 -6.71 28.42
CA HIS A 348 25.10 -8.11 28.72
C HIS A 348 25.50 -8.51 30.16
N GLU A 349 26.72 -8.12 30.57
CA GLU A 349 27.36 -8.52 31.82
C GLU A 349 26.92 -7.67 33.02
N THR A 350 26.53 -6.41 32.82
CA THR A 350 26.08 -5.52 33.90
C THR A 350 24.54 -5.42 33.97
N GLY A 351 23.84 -5.72 32.88
CA GLY A 351 22.39 -5.55 32.75
C GLY A 351 21.94 -4.10 32.55
N THR A 352 22.86 -3.16 32.34
CA THR A 352 22.54 -1.76 32.03
C THR A 352 23.55 -1.16 31.05
N ARG A 353 23.10 -0.15 30.32
CA ARG A 353 23.90 0.63 29.37
C ARG A 353 23.97 2.12 29.72
N ASP A 354 23.49 2.48 30.91
CA ASP A 354 23.49 3.86 31.41
C ASP A 354 24.85 4.23 31.99
N ILE A 355 25.56 5.14 31.33
CA ILE A 355 26.90 5.62 31.70
C ILE A 355 26.91 6.28 33.08
N ARG A 356 25.76 6.70 33.62
CA ARG A 356 25.66 7.27 34.97
C ARG A 356 25.76 6.22 36.07
N LEU A 357 25.44 4.96 35.76
CA LEU A 357 25.48 3.82 36.70
C LEU A 357 26.76 2.99 36.54
N LEU A 358 27.34 2.98 35.34
CA LEU A 358 28.56 2.24 35.04
C LEU A 358 29.78 3.00 35.59
N SER A 359 30.67 2.32 36.33
CA SER A 359 31.96 2.86 36.77
C SER A 359 32.93 1.75 37.21
N GLY A 360 34.24 1.98 37.10
CA GLY A 360 35.26 1.09 37.63
C GLY A 360 35.26 -0.34 37.07
N LEU A 361 34.66 -0.58 35.90
CA LEU A 361 34.48 -1.93 35.34
C LEU A 361 35.79 -2.63 34.99
N ARG A 362 36.93 -1.92 34.87
CA ARG A 362 38.25 -2.53 34.61
C ARG A 362 38.64 -3.58 35.65
N HIS A 363 38.10 -3.50 36.88
CA HIS A 363 38.37 -4.46 37.95
C HIS A 363 37.62 -5.78 37.76
N TYR A 364 36.53 -5.78 36.99
CA TYR A 364 35.71 -6.95 36.71
C TYR A 364 35.94 -7.51 35.30
N MET A 365 36.22 -6.63 34.34
CA MET A 365 36.41 -6.94 32.93
C MET A 365 37.64 -6.23 32.31
N PRO A 366 38.87 -6.57 32.75
CA PRO A 366 40.10 -5.90 32.31
C PRO A 366 40.42 -6.05 30.81
N TYR A 367 40.12 -7.19 30.20
CA TYR A 367 40.33 -7.41 28.77
C TYR A 367 39.35 -6.60 27.94
N THR A 368 38.08 -6.58 28.35
CA THR A 368 37.07 -5.74 27.68
C THR A 368 37.43 -4.26 27.80
N ALA A 369 37.96 -3.82 28.95
CA ALA A 369 38.47 -2.46 29.14
C ALA A 369 39.64 -2.13 28.21
N ALA A 370 40.63 -3.02 28.09
CA ALA A 370 41.79 -2.81 27.22
C ALA A 370 41.39 -2.74 25.72
N LEU A 371 40.53 -3.67 25.28
CA LEU A 371 40.00 -3.67 23.92
C LEU A 371 39.19 -2.41 23.63
N GLY A 372 38.32 -2.01 24.56
CA GLY A 372 37.56 -0.77 24.48
C GLY A 372 38.46 0.46 24.39
N LEU A 373 39.54 0.52 25.19
CA LEU A 373 40.47 1.65 25.20
C LEU A 373 41.15 1.84 23.84
N ILE A 374 41.65 0.76 23.24
CA ILE A 374 42.30 0.83 21.92
C ILE A 374 41.29 1.21 20.84
N ALA A 375 40.09 0.64 20.86
CA ALA A 375 39.03 0.98 19.91
C ALA A 375 38.59 2.45 20.03
N VAL A 376 38.49 2.98 21.24
CA VAL A 376 38.20 4.40 21.51
C VAL A 376 39.36 5.30 21.07
N ALA A 377 40.61 4.89 21.30
CA ALA A 377 41.78 5.63 20.86
C ALA A 377 41.81 5.75 19.32
N ALA A 378 41.45 4.68 18.61
CA ALA A 378 41.25 4.72 17.16
C ALA A 378 40.15 5.71 16.75
N MET A 379 38.98 5.67 17.41
CA MET A 379 37.89 6.62 17.15
C MET A 379 38.28 8.09 17.42
N ALA A 380 39.03 8.35 18.49
CA ALA A 380 39.49 9.68 18.88
C ALA A 380 40.61 10.22 17.97
N GLY A 381 41.28 9.35 17.20
CA GLY A 381 42.41 9.73 16.35
C GLY A 381 43.72 9.90 17.13
N VAL A 382 43.99 9.00 18.08
CA VAL A 382 45.28 8.98 18.79
C VAL A 382 46.40 8.50 17.85
N PRO A 383 47.60 9.09 17.86
CA PRO A 383 48.73 8.65 17.04
C PRO A 383 48.98 7.14 17.12
N LEU A 384 49.49 6.58 16.01
CA LEU A 384 49.68 5.13 15.77
C LEU A 384 48.38 4.32 15.57
N MET A 385 47.20 4.89 15.83
CA MET A 385 45.92 4.25 15.49
C MET A 385 45.49 4.61 14.08
N ASN A 386 44.77 3.70 13.40
CA ASN A 386 44.25 3.94 12.06
C ASN A 386 43.40 5.23 11.92
N GLY A 387 42.63 5.59 12.94
CA GLY A 387 41.79 6.79 12.91
C GLY A 387 42.57 8.11 12.92
N PHE A 388 43.81 8.13 13.42
CA PHE A 388 44.68 9.31 13.34
C PHE A 388 45.02 9.63 11.89
N LEU A 389 45.51 8.65 11.13
CA LEU A 389 45.86 8.79 9.71
C LEU A 389 44.69 9.37 8.90
N SER A 390 43.49 8.79 9.06
CA SER A 390 42.32 9.29 8.34
C SER A 390 41.86 10.69 8.79
N THR A 391 42.15 11.10 10.03
CA THR A 391 41.83 12.45 10.52
C THR A 391 42.82 13.48 9.98
N GLU A 392 44.11 13.15 9.94
CA GLU A 392 45.16 13.97 9.32
C GLU A 392 44.86 14.22 7.84
N MET A 393 44.51 13.18 7.08
CA MET A 393 44.12 13.31 5.67
C MET A 393 42.89 14.20 5.50
N PHE A 394 41.89 14.05 6.38
CA PHE A 394 40.70 14.88 6.35
C PHE A 394 41.00 16.35 6.61
N LEU A 395 41.77 16.67 7.65
CA LEU A 395 42.15 18.04 7.96
C LEU A 395 43.06 18.63 6.88
N GLY A 396 43.93 17.81 6.29
CA GLY A 396 44.77 18.17 5.14
C GLY A 396 43.96 18.65 3.94
N GLU A 397 42.90 17.93 3.57
CA GLU A 397 42.03 18.34 2.46
C GLU A 397 41.10 19.49 2.83
N ALA A 398 40.61 19.55 4.08
CA ALA A 398 39.78 20.67 4.54
C ALA A 398 40.54 22.02 4.53
N VAL A 399 41.83 22.01 4.87
CA VAL A 399 42.69 23.22 4.87
C VAL A 399 43.00 23.70 3.46
N LYS A 400 43.15 22.79 2.49
CA LYS A 400 43.46 23.14 1.09
C LYS A 400 42.27 23.67 0.32
N GLN A 401 41.05 23.55 0.84
CA GLN A 401 39.86 24.00 0.13
C GLN A 401 39.85 25.53 -0.01
N SER A 402 39.58 26.01 -1.22
CA SER A 402 39.61 27.44 -1.58
C SER A 402 38.38 27.96 -2.32
N VAL A 403 37.39 27.10 -2.62
CA VAL A 403 36.18 27.46 -3.41
C VAL A 403 35.42 28.67 -2.86
N LEU A 404 35.37 28.85 -1.53
CA LEU A 404 34.65 29.97 -0.88
C LEU A 404 35.54 31.20 -0.62
N GLY A 405 36.73 31.26 -1.24
CA GLY A 405 37.73 32.30 -0.94
C GLY A 405 38.12 32.29 0.54
N GLY A 406 38.17 33.46 1.18
CA GLY A 406 38.53 33.58 2.61
C GLY A 406 37.58 32.85 3.57
N TRP A 407 36.32 32.62 3.17
CA TRP A 407 35.36 31.84 3.97
C TRP A 407 35.66 30.35 4.00
N SER A 408 36.56 29.84 3.13
CA SER A 408 36.92 28.42 3.10
C SER A 408 37.53 27.95 4.42
N TRP A 409 38.12 28.86 5.21
CA TRP A 409 38.66 28.57 6.54
C TRP A 409 37.58 28.15 7.56
N LEU A 410 36.30 28.44 7.29
CA LEU A 410 35.19 27.99 8.13
C LEU A 410 35.14 26.45 8.20
N ILE A 411 35.41 25.75 7.10
CA ILE A 411 35.36 24.28 7.04
C ILE A 411 36.35 23.64 8.03
N PRO A 412 37.67 23.90 7.95
CA PRO A 412 38.63 23.29 8.84
C PRO A 412 38.47 23.76 10.30
N VAL A 413 38.04 25.00 10.56
CA VAL A 413 37.75 25.49 11.93
C VAL A 413 36.59 24.74 12.57
N VAL A 414 35.45 24.63 11.87
CA VAL A 414 34.28 23.90 12.38
C VAL A 414 34.59 22.40 12.45
N ALA A 415 35.42 21.88 11.55
CA ALA A 415 35.90 20.51 11.60
C ALA A 415 36.69 20.20 12.88
N VAL A 416 37.63 21.08 13.26
CA VAL A 416 38.37 20.98 14.52
C VAL A 416 37.42 21.10 15.72
N PHE A 417 36.47 22.03 15.68
CA PHE A 417 35.46 22.17 16.73
C PHE A 417 34.67 20.86 16.94
N ALA A 418 34.17 20.25 15.87
CA ALA A 418 33.49 18.95 15.99
C ALA A 418 34.44 17.84 16.48
N LYS A 419 35.72 17.86 16.08
CA LYS A 419 36.72 16.90 16.56
C LYS A 419 37.05 17.06 18.05
N ILE A 420 37.05 18.28 18.60
CA ILE A 420 37.17 18.53 20.05
C ILE A 420 36.08 17.76 20.81
N PHE A 421 34.82 17.89 20.39
CA PHE A 421 33.71 17.13 20.98
C PHE A 421 33.84 15.63 20.70
N SER A 422 34.40 15.25 19.55
CA SER A 422 34.68 13.86 19.22
C SER A 422 35.63 13.19 20.21
N VAL A 423 36.71 13.87 20.55
CA VAL A 423 37.65 13.43 21.58
C VAL A 423 36.97 13.44 22.96
N ALA A 424 36.21 14.49 23.30
CA ALA A 424 35.53 14.59 24.59
C ALA A 424 34.55 13.43 24.85
N TYR A 425 33.70 13.07 23.88
CA TYR A 425 32.79 11.94 24.05
C TYR A 425 33.53 10.60 24.02
N SER A 426 34.66 10.50 23.32
CA SER A 426 35.52 9.31 23.31
C SER A 426 36.11 9.05 24.69
N VAL A 427 36.68 10.10 25.31
CA VAL A 427 37.18 10.04 26.69
C VAL A 427 36.04 9.70 27.65
N ARG A 428 34.85 10.29 27.48
CA ARG A 428 33.66 9.94 28.28
C ARG A 428 33.30 8.46 28.19
N PHE A 429 33.26 7.90 26.99
CA PHE A 429 32.90 6.50 26.78
C PHE A 429 33.81 5.55 27.57
N ILE A 430 35.12 5.80 27.57
CA ILE A 430 36.07 4.91 28.24
C ILE A 430 36.22 5.23 29.74
N TYR A 431 36.42 6.50 30.10
CA TYR A 431 36.72 6.90 31.47
C TYR A 431 35.52 6.68 32.40
N SER A 432 34.31 7.08 31.97
CA SER A 432 33.13 6.94 32.84
C SER A 432 32.74 5.48 33.06
N VAL A 433 32.93 4.60 32.06
CA VAL A 433 32.52 3.19 32.17
C VAL A 433 33.55 2.33 32.91
N PHE A 434 34.82 2.44 32.54
CA PHE A 434 35.86 1.50 33.01
C PHE A 434 36.73 2.03 34.14
N PHE A 435 36.85 3.35 34.26
CA PHE A 435 37.65 4.02 35.29
C PHE A 435 36.72 4.67 36.33
N GLY A 436 37.30 5.16 37.44
CA GLY A 436 36.54 5.66 38.59
C GLY A 436 36.31 4.62 39.69
N PRO A 437 35.44 4.92 40.67
CA PRO A 437 35.14 4.01 41.77
C PRO A 437 34.44 2.73 41.27
N LYS A 438 34.46 1.66 42.07
CA LYS A 438 33.76 0.41 41.72
C LYS A 438 32.26 0.70 41.62
N ALA A 439 31.62 0.22 40.55
CA ALA A 439 30.16 0.33 40.42
C ALA A 439 29.44 -0.37 41.59
N GLU A 440 28.43 0.31 42.13
CA GLU A 440 27.52 -0.19 43.15
C GLU A 440 26.13 -0.37 42.53
N ASN A 441 25.34 -1.33 43.04
CA ASN A 441 23.95 -1.56 42.65
C ASN A 441 23.69 -1.81 41.14
N LEU A 442 24.62 -2.47 40.45
CA LEU A 442 24.37 -2.94 39.08
C LEU A 442 23.32 -4.06 39.06
N PRO A 443 22.43 -4.11 38.04
CA PRO A 443 21.41 -5.17 37.92
C PRO A 443 21.98 -6.59 37.90
N LYS A 444 23.22 -6.75 37.39
CA LYS A 444 23.96 -8.00 37.40
C LYS A 444 25.37 -7.76 37.91
N LYS A 445 25.93 -8.76 38.60
CA LYS A 445 27.33 -8.75 39.00
C LYS A 445 28.22 -8.95 37.75
N PRO A 446 29.03 -7.96 37.35
CA PRO A 446 29.83 -8.07 36.14
C PRO A 446 30.94 -9.10 36.26
N HIS A 447 31.19 -9.81 35.16
CA HIS A 447 32.37 -10.64 34.94
C HIS A 447 32.85 -10.49 33.49
N GLU A 448 34.01 -11.07 33.17
CA GLU A 448 34.46 -11.10 31.78
C GLU A 448 33.55 -11.96 30.91
N ALA A 449 33.29 -11.45 29.70
CA ALA A 449 32.50 -12.19 28.72
C ALA A 449 33.27 -13.43 28.21
N PRO A 450 32.56 -14.49 27.79
CA PRO A 450 33.17 -15.66 27.19
C PRO A 450 34.11 -15.32 26.03
N PHE A 451 35.17 -16.13 25.84
CA PHE A 451 36.21 -15.85 24.84
C PHE A 451 35.65 -15.59 23.44
N PHE A 452 34.72 -16.41 22.97
CA PHE A 452 34.16 -16.27 21.62
C PHE A 452 33.22 -15.07 21.46
N MET A 453 32.74 -14.46 22.55
CA MET A 453 32.02 -13.19 22.51
C MET A 453 32.98 -12.01 22.33
N ARG A 454 34.18 -12.05 22.94
CA ARG A 454 35.21 -11.01 22.82
C ARG A 454 36.16 -11.19 21.62
N ALA A 455 36.27 -12.39 21.05
CA ALA A 455 37.17 -12.68 19.93
C ALA A 455 36.92 -11.77 18.70
N PRO A 456 35.67 -11.48 18.29
CA PRO A 456 35.39 -10.49 17.24
C PRO A 456 35.94 -9.10 17.54
N VAL A 457 35.80 -8.63 18.78
CA VAL A 457 36.32 -7.32 19.23
C VAL A 457 37.84 -7.31 19.16
N MET A 458 38.48 -8.37 19.66
CA MET A 458 39.92 -8.53 19.63
C MET A 458 40.48 -8.47 18.20
N PHE A 459 39.87 -9.21 17.26
CA PHE A 459 40.28 -9.20 15.86
C PHE A 459 40.20 -7.80 15.24
N LEU A 460 39.09 -7.09 15.45
CA LEU A 460 38.90 -5.74 14.89
C LEU A 460 39.85 -4.72 15.52
N VAL A 461 40.12 -4.81 16.82
CA VAL A 461 41.08 -3.94 17.53
C VAL A 461 42.50 -4.18 17.03
N LEU A 462 42.90 -5.44 16.85
CA LEU A 462 44.20 -5.78 16.25
C LEU A 462 44.32 -5.21 14.84
N LEU A 463 43.24 -5.23 14.06
CA LEU A 463 43.21 -4.62 12.73
C LEU A 463 43.35 -3.09 12.80
N CYS A 464 42.74 -2.41 13.78
CA CYS A 464 42.94 -0.97 14.00
C CYS A 464 44.41 -0.60 14.27
N LEU A 465 45.11 -1.42 15.06
CA LEU A 465 46.55 -1.27 15.33
C LEU A 465 47.38 -1.58 14.09
N ALA A 466 47.11 -2.71 13.42
CA ALA A 466 47.85 -3.17 12.27
C ALA A 466 47.76 -2.18 11.09
N VAL A 467 46.56 -1.65 10.82
CA VAL A 467 46.35 -0.60 9.81
C VAL A 467 46.93 0.73 10.27
N GLY A 468 46.92 1.02 11.58
CA GLY A 468 47.54 2.22 12.13
C GLY A 468 49.05 2.24 11.91
N ILE A 469 49.73 1.12 12.17
CA ILE A 469 51.21 1.01 12.12
C ILE A 469 51.70 0.69 10.69
N PHE A 470 51.00 -0.18 9.95
CA PHE A 470 51.40 -0.64 8.62
C PHE A 470 50.28 -0.46 7.57
N PRO A 471 49.78 0.77 7.35
CA PRO A 471 48.61 1.02 6.49
C PRO A 471 48.83 0.54 5.04
N VAL A 472 49.99 0.81 4.45
CA VAL A 472 50.30 0.45 3.06
C VAL A 472 50.18 -1.06 2.82
N PHE A 473 50.67 -1.87 3.77
CA PHE A 473 50.65 -3.34 3.65
C PHE A 473 49.24 -3.92 3.73
N PHE A 474 48.41 -3.44 4.66
CA PHE A 474 47.09 -4.03 4.91
C PHE A 474 46.00 -3.53 3.97
N ILE A 475 46.03 -2.26 3.57
CA ILE A 475 44.91 -1.63 2.84
C ILE A 475 45.34 -0.88 1.59
N GLY A 476 46.63 -0.66 1.33
CA GLY A 476 47.10 0.21 0.24
C GLY A 476 46.57 -0.20 -1.13
N SER A 477 46.71 -1.48 -1.50
CA SER A 477 46.24 -1.99 -2.81
C SER A 477 44.71 -1.92 -2.96
N MET A 478 43.97 -2.27 -1.90
CA MET A 478 42.51 -2.22 -1.89
C MET A 478 42.00 -0.78 -1.95
N LEU A 479 42.57 0.12 -1.16
CA LEU A 479 42.21 1.54 -1.15
C LEU A 479 42.49 2.18 -2.50
N ASN A 480 43.65 1.89 -3.11
CA ASN A 480 43.99 2.38 -4.43
C ASN A 480 42.99 1.90 -5.50
N ALA A 481 42.69 0.60 -5.53
CA ALA A 481 41.71 0.05 -6.47
C ALA A 481 40.30 0.64 -6.27
N ALA A 482 39.89 0.85 -5.01
CA ALA A 482 38.60 1.44 -4.70
C ALA A 482 38.53 2.93 -5.06
N ALA A 483 39.58 3.69 -4.80
CA ALA A 483 39.65 5.11 -5.13
C ALA A 483 39.67 5.34 -6.65
N ILE A 484 40.47 4.57 -7.42
CA ILE A 484 40.45 4.63 -8.89
C ILE A 484 39.04 4.33 -9.43
N ALA A 485 38.37 3.31 -8.89
CA ALA A 485 37.02 2.96 -9.30
C ALA A 485 35.96 4.02 -8.93
N ALA A 486 36.20 4.82 -7.89
CA ALA A 486 35.30 5.88 -7.43
C ALA A 486 35.54 7.22 -8.15
N THR A 487 36.77 7.52 -8.57
CA THR A 487 37.09 8.77 -9.27
C THR A 487 37.10 8.63 -10.79
N ASP A 488 37.14 7.40 -11.31
CA ASP A 488 37.31 7.07 -12.74
C ASP A 488 38.52 7.80 -13.38
N ALA A 489 39.59 7.95 -12.59
CA ALA A 489 40.76 8.75 -12.94
C ALA A 489 42.03 8.20 -12.30
N SER A 490 43.18 8.53 -12.88
CA SER A 490 44.48 8.32 -12.24
C SER A 490 44.58 9.19 -10.99
N LEU A 491 45.00 8.59 -9.87
CA LEU A 491 45.13 9.30 -8.61
C LEU A 491 46.46 10.05 -8.53
N PRO A 492 46.48 11.26 -7.93
CA PRO A 492 47.73 11.93 -7.58
C PRO A 492 48.47 11.10 -6.52
N TYR A 493 49.78 11.30 -6.41
CA TYR A 493 50.55 10.67 -5.36
C TYR A 493 50.01 11.05 -3.97
N TYR A 494 49.71 10.04 -3.17
CA TYR A 494 49.37 10.18 -1.76
C TYR A 494 50.20 9.20 -0.95
N SER A 495 50.65 9.62 0.23
CA SER A 495 51.35 8.73 1.16
C SER A 495 50.47 8.40 2.36
N LEU A 496 50.52 7.14 2.78
CA LEU A 496 49.89 6.66 4.01
C LEU A 496 50.93 6.62 5.14
N ASP A 497 51.88 7.54 5.13
CA ASP A 497 52.95 7.55 6.13
C ASP A 497 52.39 7.84 7.53
N LEU A 498 53.02 7.26 8.54
CA LEU A 498 52.69 7.50 9.94
C LEU A 498 52.95 8.95 10.38
N TRP A 499 53.90 9.61 9.71
CA TRP A 499 54.44 10.90 10.10
C TRP A 499 54.76 11.73 8.86
N HIS A 500 54.02 12.83 8.67
CA HIS A 500 54.21 13.78 7.58
C HIS A 500 54.99 15.04 8.00
N GLY A 501 55.64 15.03 9.16
CA GLY A 501 56.31 16.20 9.76
C GLY A 501 55.36 17.10 10.56
N ILE A 502 55.89 18.18 11.14
CA ILE A 502 55.10 19.20 11.82
C ILE A 502 54.40 20.06 10.77
N ASN A 503 53.12 19.79 10.53
CA ASN A 503 52.28 20.49 9.57
C ASN A 503 51.00 21.03 10.23
N LEU A 504 50.23 21.83 9.50
CA LEU A 504 49.01 22.44 10.04
C LEU A 504 47.93 21.40 10.45
N PRO A 505 47.65 20.34 9.65
CA PRO A 505 46.77 19.25 10.07
C PRO A 505 47.17 18.62 11.43
N LEU A 506 48.46 18.36 11.65
CA LEU A 506 48.96 17.81 12.90
C LEU A 506 48.71 18.75 14.09
N ILE A 507 48.98 20.05 13.91
CA ILE A 507 48.71 21.07 14.94
C ILE A 507 47.21 21.09 15.27
N MET A 508 46.35 21.01 14.26
CA MET A 508 44.89 20.98 14.43
C MET A 508 44.44 19.70 15.16
N SER A 509 44.98 18.53 14.82
CA SER A 509 44.69 17.27 15.52
C SER A 509 45.14 17.28 16.98
N ILE A 510 46.35 17.77 17.27
CA ILE A 510 46.87 17.90 18.64
C ILE A 510 46.00 18.89 19.42
N THR A 511 45.65 20.02 18.81
CA THR A 511 44.76 21.03 19.42
C THR A 511 43.40 20.41 19.74
N ALA A 512 42.80 19.66 18.81
CA ALA A 512 41.53 18.98 19.03
C ALA A 512 41.61 17.94 20.16
N MET A 513 42.74 17.22 20.26
CA MET A 513 42.98 16.23 21.31
C MET A 513 43.08 16.88 22.69
N VAL A 514 43.93 17.91 22.83
CA VAL A 514 44.14 18.63 24.11
C VAL A 514 42.86 19.31 24.57
N LEU A 515 42.21 20.08 23.69
CA LEU A 515 40.97 20.79 24.02
C LEU A 515 39.82 19.81 24.27
N GLY A 516 39.75 18.69 23.56
CA GLY A 516 38.71 17.68 23.79
C GLY A 516 38.82 17.01 25.16
N VAL A 517 40.04 16.70 25.61
CA VAL A 517 40.30 16.23 26.97
C VAL A 517 39.92 17.30 28.00
N ALA A 518 40.27 18.56 27.76
CA ALA A 518 39.90 19.66 28.64
C ALA A 518 38.36 19.83 28.74
N VAL A 519 37.65 19.78 27.61
CA VAL A 519 36.18 19.82 27.54
C VAL A 519 35.56 18.69 28.33
N TYR A 520 36.12 17.47 28.28
CA TYR A 520 35.65 16.36 29.09
C TYR A 520 35.76 16.64 30.60
N PHE A 521 36.88 17.21 31.06
CA PHE A 521 37.02 17.55 32.48
C PHE A 521 36.13 18.74 32.90
N ALA A 522 35.87 19.68 31.99
CA ALA A 522 34.95 20.80 32.18
C ALA A 522 33.45 20.44 31.96
N ARG A 523 33.12 19.18 31.66
CA ARG A 523 31.77 18.75 31.26
C ARG A 523 30.66 19.05 32.25
N HIS A 524 30.97 19.15 33.55
CA HIS A 524 29.95 19.38 34.59
C HIS A 524 29.22 20.71 34.36
N GLN A 525 29.94 21.75 33.96
CA GLN A 525 29.31 23.01 33.57
C GLN A 525 28.48 22.81 32.30
N LEU A 526 29.02 22.16 31.28
CA LEU A 526 28.27 21.91 30.03
C LEU A 526 26.94 21.17 30.26
N TYR A 527 26.90 20.21 31.19
CA TYR A 527 25.67 19.52 31.55
C TYR A 527 24.65 20.44 32.21
N THR A 528 25.06 21.31 33.14
CA THR A 528 24.12 22.27 33.75
C THR A 528 23.56 23.29 32.76
N TRP A 529 24.32 23.64 31.72
CA TRP A 529 23.82 24.44 30.60
C TRP A 529 22.87 23.65 29.71
N TRP A 530 23.21 22.40 29.36
CA TRP A 530 22.40 21.55 28.51
C TRP A 530 21.05 21.22 29.15
N ASP A 531 21.02 20.97 30.46
CA ASP A 531 19.81 20.65 31.22
C ASP A 531 18.83 21.84 31.31
N LYS A 532 19.29 23.07 31.05
CA LYS A 532 18.42 24.26 30.96
C LYS A 532 17.72 24.40 29.61
N LEU A 533 18.19 23.70 28.57
CA LEU A 533 17.56 23.74 27.25
C LEU A 533 16.24 22.94 27.27
N PRO A 534 15.22 23.36 26.52
CA PRO A 534 13.96 22.63 26.45
C PRO A 534 14.20 21.21 25.89
N PRO A 535 13.64 20.15 26.51
CA PRO A 535 13.85 18.78 26.06
C PRO A 535 13.17 18.54 24.71
N LEU A 536 13.92 18.67 23.62
CA LEU A 536 13.45 18.30 22.28
C LEU A 536 13.53 16.78 22.09
N SER A 537 12.38 16.12 22.18
CA SER A 537 12.25 14.69 21.89
C SER A 537 12.00 14.48 20.40
N ALA A 538 13.01 14.03 19.65
CA ALA A 538 12.86 13.76 18.22
C ALA A 538 11.68 12.80 17.87
N PRO A 539 11.39 11.74 18.65
CA PRO A 539 10.19 10.92 18.44
C PRO A 539 8.89 11.69 18.61
N ALA A 540 8.84 12.62 19.58
CA ALA A 540 7.65 13.43 19.79
C ALA A 540 7.42 14.40 18.62
N VAL A 541 8.49 15.01 18.10
CA VAL A 541 8.42 15.86 16.91
C VAL A 541 7.98 15.03 15.69
N PHE A 542 8.54 13.83 15.50
CA PHE A 542 8.15 12.93 14.42
C PHE A 542 6.67 12.53 14.49
N GLU A 543 6.19 12.09 15.67
CA GLU A 543 4.79 11.71 15.87
C GLU A 543 3.85 12.93 15.75
N TYR A 544 4.28 14.11 16.20
CA TYR A 544 3.53 15.37 16.00
C TYR A 544 3.37 15.70 14.52
N ILE A 545 4.46 15.61 13.74
CA ILE A 545 4.42 15.85 12.29
C ILE A 545 3.50 14.82 11.64
N LEU A 546 3.69 13.53 11.91
CA LEU A 546 2.89 12.46 11.31
C LEU A 546 1.40 12.58 11.68
N HIS A 547 1.08 12.89 12.94
CA HIS A 547 -0.30 13.08 13.38
C HIS A 547 -0.96 14.27 12.70
N ASN A 548 -0.32 15.44 12.70
CA ASN A 548 -0.95 16.68 12.24
C ASN A 548 -0.89 16.88 10.73
N TRP A 549 0.14 16.37 10.06
CA TRP A 549 0.31 16.54 8.60
C TRP A 549 -0.22 15.36 7.80
N VAL A 550 -0.38 14.17 8.41
CA VAL A 550 -0.85 12.98 7.68
C VAL A 550 -2.18 12.48 8.26
N ILE A 551 -2.26 12.16 9.55
CA ILE A 551 -3.45 11.50 10.13
C ILE A 551 -4.65 12.45 10.20
N VAL A 552 -4.49 13.67 10.69
CA VAL A 552 -5.59 14.63 10.83
C VAL A 552 -6.20 14.99 9.46
N PRO A 553 -5.40 15.36 8.43
CA PRO A 553 -5.93 15.59 7.09
C PRO A 553 -6.57 14.35 6.48
N SER A 554 -5.96 13.17 6.62
CA SER A 554 -6.52 11.91 6.11
C SER A 554 -7.89 11.61 6.74
N ARG A 555 -8.02 11.76 8.06
CA ARG A 555 -9.31 11.60 8.76
C ARG A 555 -10.33 12.65 8.34
N TYR A 556 -9.89 13.89 8.11
CA TYR A 556 -10.78 14.95 7.62
C TYR A 556 -11.32 14.61 6.23
N ILE A 557 -10.46 14.22 5.29
CA ILE A 557 -10.84 13.79 3.94
C ILE A 557 -11.77 12.57 4.01
N THR A 558 -11.42 11.57 4.82
CA THR A 558 -12.24 10.36 4.99
C THR A 558 -13.61 10.70 5.54
N LYS A 559 -13.72 11.54 6.57
CA LYS A 559 -15.02 11.99 7.10
C LYS A 559 -15.82 12.82 6.11
N LEU A 560 -15.14 13.55 5.22
CA LEU A 560 -15.79 14.34 4.18
C LEU A 560 -16.37 13.45 3.07
N LEU A 561 -15.65 12.39 2.69
CA LEU A 561 -16.08 11.46 1.64
C LEU A 561 -17.02 10.37 2.17
N GLU A 562 -16.74 9.80 3.34
CA GLU A 562 -17.51 8.71 3.98
C GLU A 562 -18.46 9.27 5.04
N SER A 563 -19.55 9.90 4.62
CA SER A 563 -20.53 10.49 5.54
C SER A 563 -21.42 9.45 6.25
N GLY A 564 -21.44 8.19 5.79
CA GLY A 564 -22.33 7.13 6.28
C GLY A 564 -23.80 7.31 5.89
N HIS A 565 -24.15 8.34 5.13
CA HIS A 565 -25.51 8.63 4.69
C HIS A 565 -25.68 8.29 3.21
N PRO A 566 -26.52 7.29 2.83
CA PRO A 566 -26.77 6.92 1.44
C PRO A 566 -27.12 8.10 0.53
N GLN A 567 -27.86 9.08 1.06
CA GLN A 567 -28.26 10.30 0.35
C GLN A 567 -27.07 11.15 -0.11
N SER A 568 -25.98 11.21 0.67
CA SER A 568 -24.77 11.94 0.27
C SER A 568 -24.09 11.29 -0.93
N TYR A 569 -23.97 9.96 -0.91
CA TYR A 569 -23.36 9.21 -2.01
C TYR A 569 -24.20 9.32 -3.28
N ILE A 570 -25.53 9.22 -3.15
CA ILE A 570 -26.49 9.41 -4.26
C ILE A 570 -26.40 10.84 -4.83
N ALA A 571 -26.31 11.87 -3.98
CA ALA A 571 -26.15 13.24 -4.44
C ALA A 571 -24.84 13.47 -5.22
N ILE A 572 -23.74 12.87 -4.77
CA ILE A 572 -22.45 12.91 -5.48
C ILE A 572 -22.56 12.17 -6.83
N LEU A 573 -23.20 11.00 -6.85
CA LEU A 573 -23.42 10.23 -8.07
C LEU A 573 -24.25 11.02 -9.10
N PHE A 574 -25.36 11.63 -8.68
CA PHE A 574 -26.16 12.48 -9.56
C PHE A 574 -25.38 13.71 -10.03
N ALA A 575 -24.66 14.39 -9.14
CA ALA A 575 -23.84 15.54 -9.52
C ALA A 575 -22.75 15.17 -10.53
N PHE A 576 -22.11 14.01 -10.36
CA PHE A 576 -21.12 13.50 -11.30
C PHE A 576 -21.74 13.09 -12.64
N THR A 577 -22.91 12.46 -12.62
CA THR A 577 -23.65 12.10 -13.85
C THR A 577 -24.07 13.35 -14.63
N ILE A 578 -24.54 14.37 -13.92
CA ILE A 578 -24.87 15.69 -14.48
C ILE A 578 -23.64 16.34 -15.12
N LEU A 579 -22.49 16.30 -14.44
CA LEU A 579 -21.22 16.82 -14.95
C LEU A 579 -20.81 16.09 -16.24
N LEU A 580 -20.85 14.76 -16.25
CA LEU A 580 -20.50 13.96 -17.42
C LEU A 580 -21.44 14.21 -18.60
N ALA A 581 -22.75 14.24 -18.36
CA ALA A 581 -23.73 14.55 -19.39
C ALA A 581 -23.55 15.98 -19.91
N GLY A 582 -23.23 16.94 -19.04
CA GLY A 582 -22.89 18.31 -19.43
C GLY A 582 -21.63 18.38 -20.31
N VAL A 583 -20.57 17.66 -19.95
CA VAL A 583 -19.34 17.54 -20.76
C VAL A 583 -19.63 16.89 -22.11
N ALA A 584 -20.53 15.91 -22.18
CA ALA A 584 -20.94 15.26 -23.44
C ALA A 584 -21.75 16.18 -24.35
N LEU A 585 -22.58 17.07 -23.78
CA LEU A 585 -23.35 18.06 -24.54
C LEU A 585 -22.50 19.27 -24.96
N TRP A 586 -21.39 19.56 -24.28
CA TRP A 586 -20.55 20.74 -24.51
C TRP A 586 -20.04 20.90 -25.95
N PRO A 587 -19.61 19.85 -26.68
CA PRO A 587 -19.12 19.98 -28.06
C PRO A 587 -20.23 20.19 -29.09
N LEU A 588 -21.51 20.00 -28.73
CA LEU A 588 -22.62 20.08 -29.68
C LEU A 588 -22.95 21.55 -30.02
N ALA A 589 -22.84 21.90 -31.30
CA ALA A 589 -23.21 23.23 -31.80
C ALA A 589 -24.73 23.52 -31.70
N SER A 590 -25.56 22.48 -31.77
CA SER A 590 -27.02 22.55 -31.57
C SER A 590 -27.51 21.35 -30.75
N TRP A 591 -28.43 21.60 -29.82
CA TRP A 591 -29.05 20.52 -29.04
C TRP A 591 -30.09 19.75 -29.87
N GLN A 592 -30.80 20.43 -30.79
CA GLN A 592 -31.69 19.79 -31.75
C GLN A 592 -30.89 19.18 -32.92
N GLY A 593 -31.22 17.94 -33.28
CA GLY A 593 -30.71 17.25 -34.46
C GLY A 593 -31.50 17.53 -35.74
N SER A 594 -31.23 16.76 -36.79
CA SER A 594 -31.79 16.96 -38.14
C SER A 594 -33.18 16.35 -38.37
N LEU A 595 -33.70 15.54 -37.45
CA LEU A 595 -35.04 14.94 -37.59
C LEU A 595 -36.14 15.96 -37.22
N SER A 596 -37.21 15.96 -38.01
CA SER A 596 -38.39 16.81 -37.77
C SER A 596 -39.15 16.37 -36.51
N LEU A 597 -39.63 17.35 -35.74
CA LEU A 597 -40.46 17.10 -34.57
C LEU A 597 -41.86 16.63 -34.97
N SER A 598 -42.40 15.65 -34.25
CA SER A 598 -43.80 15.24 -34.40
C SER A 598 -44.75 16.32 -33.87
N PRO A 599 -45.93 16.52 -34.48
CA PRO A 599 -46.91 17.47 -33.99
C PRO A 599 -47.43 17.05 -32.60
N VAL A 600 -47.70 18.03 -31.73
CA VAL A 600 -48.22 17.77 -30.38
C VAL A 600 -49.71 17.41 -30.47
N ASP A 601 -50.06 16.18 -30.11
CA ASP A 601 -51.45 15.74 -30.03
C ASP A 601 -52.02 15.90 -28.62
N PHE A 602 -53.31 16.27 -28.55
CA PHE A 602 -53.99 16.54 -27.27
C PHE A 602 -53.96 15.34 -26.29
N PRO A 603 -54.20 14.09 -26.70
CA PRO A 603 -54.15 12.94 -25.79
C PRO A 603 -52.77 12.74 -25.15
N SER A 604 -51.69 12.78 -25.92
CA SER A 604 -50.32 12.64 -25.39
C SER A 604 -49.95 13.79 -24.46
N LEU A 605 -50.35 15.02 -24.80
CA LEU A 605 -50.17 16.19 -23.94
C LEU A 605 -50.93 16.02 -22.61
N ALA A 606 -52.18 15.58 -22.65
CA ALA A 606 -53.00 15.36 -21.46
C ALA A 606 -52.41 14.29 -20.55
N ILE A 607 -52.01 13.13 -21.10
CA ILE A 607 -51.35 12.05 -20.32
C ILE A 607 -50.04 12.57 -19.71
N GLY A 608 -49.21 13.26 -20.49
CA GLY A 608 -47.96 13.84 -20.03
C GLY A 608 -48.15 14.85 -18.89
N LEU A 609 -49.13 15.75 -19.00
CA LEU A 609 -49.46 16.72 -17.95
C LEU A 609 -49.93 16.03 -16.67
N VAL A 610 -50.80 15.01 -16.78
CA VAL A 610 -51.26 14.21 -15.62
C VAL A 610 -50.07 13.52 -14.96
N MET A 611 -49.16 12.91 -15.73
CA MET A 611 -47.94 12.28 -15.19
C MET A 611 -47.03 13.29 -14.48
N ILE A 612 -46.82 14.47 -15.05
CA ILE A 612 -46.01 15.54 -14.42
C ILE A 612 -46.63 15.97 -13.09
N VAL A 613 -47.92 16.29 -13.09
CA VAL A 613 -48.63 16.77 -11.89
C VAL A 613 -48.62 15.70 -10.80
N THR A 614 -48.84 14.43 -11.15
CA THR A 614 -48.88 13.33 -10.19
C THR A 614 -47.49 12.94 -9.69
N ALA A 615 -46.45 12.97 -10.52
CA ALA A 615 -45.07 12.77 -10.08
C ALA A 615 -44.61 13.88 -9.11
N LEU A 616 -44.92 15.15 -9.40
CA LEU A 616 -44.66 16.27 -8.48
C LEU A 616 -45.45 16.11 -7.18
N SER A 617 -46.71 15.70 -7.27
CA SER A 617 -47.56 15.41 -6.10
C SER A 617 -46.96 14.28 -5.24
N ALA A 618 -46.49 13.20 -5.85
CA ALA A 618 -45.81 12.12 -5.11
C ALA A 618 -44.60 12.62 -4.33
N ALA A 619 -43.79 13.52 -4.92
CA ALA A 619 -42.63 14.12 -4.27
C ALA A 619 -43.03 15.09 -3.13
N ILE A 620 -44.06 15.92 -3.32
CA ILE A 620 -44.56 16.87 -2.32
C ILE A 620 -45.17 16.12 -1.12
N TRP A 621 -45.98 15.10 -1.39
CA TRP A 621 -46.67 14.30 -0.38
C TRP A 621 -45.91 13.03 0.05
N HIS A 622 -44.60 12.94 -0.20
CA HIS A 622 -43.80 11.74 0.12
C HIS A 622 -43.86 11.32 1.60
N HIS A 623 -44.12 12.25 2.52
CA HIS A 623 -44.33 11.95 3.94
C HIS A 623 -45.61 11.16 4.20
N GLN A 624 -46.62 11.24 3.33
CA GLN A 624 -47.86 10.47 3.39
C GLN A 624 -47.74 9.26 2.46
N ARG A 625 -47.21 8.14 2.99
CA ARG A 625 -46.75 7.01 2.17
C ARG A 625 -47.84 6.40 1.27
N LEU A 626 -49.08 6.31 1.77
CA LEU A 626 -50.21 5.80 0.98
C LEU A 626 -50.57 6.75 -0.17
N ALA A 627 -50.60 8.07 0.08
CA ALA A 627 -50.86 9.05 -0.97
C ALA A 627 -49.76 9.04 -2.03
N ALA A 628 -48.48 8.98 -1.61
CA ALA A 628 -47.35 8.88 -2.52
C ALA A 628 -47.40 7.61 -3.39
N LEU A 629 -47.79 6.47 -2.81
CA LEU A 629 -48.00 5.22 -3.54
C LEU A 629 -49.14 5.34 -4.57
N LEU A 630 -50.26 5.96 -4.21
CA LEU A 630 -51.38 6.19 -5.12
C LEU A 630 -50.98 7.11 -6.29
N PHE A 631 -50.25 8.19 -6.01
CA PHE A 631 -49.73 9.06 -7.08
C PHE A 631 -48.74 8.34 -7.99
N LEU A 632 -47.86 7.49 -7.44
CA LEU A 632 -46.96 6.65 -8.23
C LEU A 632 -47.73 5.68 -9.14
N SER A 633 -48.83 5.12 -8.64
CA SER A 633 -49.72 4.25 -9.44
C SER A 633 -50.35 4.99 -10.61
N VAL A 634 -50.77 6.24 -10.43
CA VAL A 634 -51.29 7.06 -11.54
C VAL A 634 -50.20 7.32 -12.59
N VAL A 635 -48.94 7.50 -12.18
CA VAL A 635 -47.81 7.59 -13.12
C VAL A 635 -47.64 6.28 -13.89
N GLY A 636 -47.68 5.12 -13.22
CA GLY A 636 -47.58 3.81 -13.86
C GLY A 636 -48.70 3.54 -14.88
N LEU A 637 -49.95 3.90 -14.54
CA LEU A 637 -51.09 3.85 -15.47
C LEU A 637 -50.90 4.82 -16.65
N GLY A 638 -50.36 6.02 -16.40
CA GLY A 638 -49.99 6.96 -17.44
C GLY A 638 -48.97 6.38 -18.42
N VAL A 639 -47.92 5.71 -17.92
CA VAL A 639 -46.93 5.00 -18.75
C VAL A 639 -47.59 3.91 -19.61
N ALA A 640 -48.53 3.14 -19.04
CA ALA A 640 -49.28 2.14 -19.81
C ALA A 640 -50.11 2.79 -20.94
N LEU A 641 -50.74 3.94 -20.70
CA LEU A 641 -51.46 4.68 -21.74
C LEU A 641 -50.51 5.23 -22.82
N VAL A 642 -49.31 5.66 -22.45
CA VAL A 642 -48.25 6.05 -23.41
C VAL A 642 -47.84 4.87 -24.27
N PHE A 643 -47.60 3.69 -23.70
CA PHE A 643 -47.29 2.48 -24.47
C PHE A 643 -48.43 2.09 -25.42
N ALA A 644 -49.68 2.21 -24.98
CA ALA A 644 -50.84 1.98 -25.84
C ALA A 644 -50.88 2.98 -27.01
N ARG A 645 -50.60 4.26 -26.73
CA ARG A 645 -50.56 5.32 -27.75
C ARG A 645 -49.49 5.07 -28.81
N PHE A 646 -48.33 4.56 -28.40
CA PHE A 646 -47.22 4.22 -29.29
C PHE A 646 -47.25 2.76 -29.79
N SER A 647 -48.41 2.10 -29.75
CA SER A 647 -48.64 0.77 -30.32
C SER A 647 -47.73 -0.33 -29.76
N ALA A 648 -47.44 -0.29 -28.45
CA ALA A 648 -46.65 -1.30 -27.74
C ALA A 648 -47.52 -2.15 -26.78
N PRO A 649 -48.44 -3.00 -27.30
CA PRO A 649 -49.46 -3.69 -26.48
C PRO A 649 -48.88 -4.69 -25.45
N ASP A 650 -47.76 -5.37 -25.76
CA ASP A 650 -47.08 -6.25 -24.79
C ASP A 650 -46.55 -5.49 -23.57
N LEU A 651 -46.01 -4.29 -23.80
CA LEU A 651 -45.55 -3.41 -22.72
C LEU A 651 -46.73 -2.87 -21.91
N VAL A 652 -47.90 -2.64 -22.52
CA VAL A 652 -49.13 -2.24 -21.79
C VAL A 652 -49.53 -3.34 -20.80
N LEU A 653 -49.67 -4.57 -21.28
CA LEU A 653 -50.09 -5.70 -20.45
C LEU A 653 -49.08 -5.99 -19.33
N THR A 654 -47.78 -5.91 -19.66
CA THR A 654 -46.70 -6.09 -18.70
C THR A 654 -46.72 -4.99 -17.63
N GLN A 655 -46.77 -3.71 -18.05
CA GLN A 655 -46.77 -2.57 -17.13
C GLN A 655 -47.96 -2.63 -16.19
N LEU A 656 -49.18 -2.89 -16.67
CA LEU A 656 -50.37 -3.01 -15.83
C LEU A 656 -50.23 -4.14 -14.81
N SER A 657 -49.73 -5.30 -15.24
CA SER A 657 -49.58 -6.45 -14.36
C SER A 657 -48.50 -6.23 -13.29
N VAL A 658 -47.35 -5.68 -13.68
CA VAL A 658 -46.26 -5.32 -12.75
C VAL A 658 -46.71 -4.24 -11.77
N GLU A 659 -47.45 -3.23 -12.23
CA GLU A 659 -48.00 -2.17 -11.39
C GLU A 659 -48.90 -2.76 -10.29
N VAL A 660 -49.84 -3.63 -10.65
CA VAL A 660 -50.72 -4.30 -9.68
C VAL A 660 -49.92 -5.11 -8.66
N VAL A 661 -48.97 -5.95 -9.11
CA VAL A 661 -48.15 -6.77 -8.21
C VAL A 661 -47.31 -5.89 -7.27
N SER A 662 -46.60 -4.91 -7.81
CA SER A 662 -45.71 -4.04 -7.05
C SER A 662 -46.45 -3.19 -6.02
N ILE A 663 -47.61 -2.62 -6.37
CA ILE A 663 -48.47 -1.88 -5.42
C ILE A 663 -48.91 -2.80 -4.29
N ILE A 664 -49.37 -4.01 -4.58
CA ILE A 664 -49.82 -4.94 -3.54
C ILE A 664 -48.65 -5.28 -2.59
N LEU A 665 -47.48 -5.60 -3.14
CA LEU A 665 -46.29 -5.90 -2.32
C LEU A 665 -45.85 -4.69 -1.49
N LEU A 666 -45.85 -3.49 -2.07
CA LEU A 666 -45.54 -2.25 -1.35
C LEU A 666 -46.58 -1.94 -0.27
N MET A 667 -47.87 -2.16 -0.51
CA MET A 667 -48.93 -1.98 0.49
C MET A 667 -48.73 -2.91 1.70
N LEU A 668 -48.33 -4.16 1.48
CA LEU A 668 -47.98 -5.10 2.55
C LEU A 668 -46.79 -4.60 3.37
N ILE A 669 -45.79 -3.99 2.74
CA ILE A 669 -44.64 -3.38 3.43
C ILE A 669 -45.05 -2.11 4.18
N LEU A 670 -45.96 -1.28 3.64
CA LEU A 670 -46.46 -0.08 4.30
C LEU A 670 -47.19 -0.39 5.61
N PHE A 671 -47.80 -1.57 5.72
CA PHE A 671 -48.39 -2.03 6.98
C PHE A 671 -47.35 -2.07 8.11
N LEU A 672 -46.12 -2.47 7.80
CA LEU A 672 -45.00 -2.63 8.74
C LEU A 672 -44.31 -1.30 9.09
N LEU A 673 -44.69 -0.20 8.43
CA LEU A 673 -44.03 1.08 8.53
C LEU A 673 -44.96 2.18 9.08
N PRO A 674 -44.41 3.25 9.71
CA PRO A 674 -45.22 4.36 10.18
C PRO A 674 -45.92 5.08 9.02
N ALA A 675 -47.17 5.52 9.23
CA ALA A 675 -47.99 6.17 8.21
C ALA A 675 -47.39 7.51 7.74
N LYS A 676 -46.71 8.23 8.64
CA LYS A 676 -46.00 9.46 8.37
C LYS A 676 -44.52 9.28 8.64
N SER A 677 -43.67 9.73 7.72
CA SER A 677 -42.21 9.77 7.90
C SER A 677 -41.81 11.02 8.69
N PRO A 678 -40.82 10.93 9.60
CA PRO A 678 -40.31 12.10 10.34
C PRO A 678 -39.69 13.15 9.38
N MET A 679 -39.72 14.41 9.80
CA MET A 679 -39.16 15.54 9.05
C MET A 679 -37.74 15.87 9.53
N ASP A 680 -36.73 15.21 8.97
CA ASP A 680 -35.32 15.37 9.39
C ASP A 680 -34.45 16.17 8.40
N SER A 681 -35.07 16.88 7.44
CA SER A 681 -34.36 17.59 6.36
C SER A 681 -34.30 19.11 6.59
N SER A 682 -33.08 19.67 6.60
CA SER A 682 -32.88 21.12 6.63
C SER A 682 -33.30 21.80 5.31
N TYR A 683 -33.74 23.06 5.37
CA TYR A 683 -34.07 23.85 4.17
C TYR A 683 -32.93 23.92 3.14
N ARG A 684 -31.68 24.04 3.58
CA ARG A 684 -30.50 24.05 2.68
C ARG A 684 -30.37 22.74 1.89
N ARG A 685 -30.65 21.61 2.54
CA ARG A 685 -30.62 20.29 1.92
C ARG A 685 -31.72 20.16 0.87
N LEU A 686 -32.93 20.59 1.21
CA LEU A 686 -34.06 20.58 0.28
C LEU A 686 -33.77 21.40 -0.99
N TRP A 687 -33.21 22.60 -0.85
CA TRP A 687 -32.82 23.43 -1.99
C TRP A 687 -31.73 22.81 -2.84
N ARG A 688 -30.70 22.23 -2.20
CA ARG A 688 -29.63 21.51 -2.91
C ARG A 688 -30.20 20.35 -3.71
N ASP A 689 -31.02 19.50 -3.08
CA ASP A 689 -31.56 18.30 -3.71
C ASP A 689 -32.54 18.66 -4.81
N GLY A 690 -33.34 19.72 -4.62
CA GLY A 690 -34.16 20.31 -5.67
C GLY A 690 -33.33 20.84 -6.85
N ALA A 691 -32.22 21.55 -6.59
CA ALA A 691 -31.34 22.03 -7.65
C ALA A 691 -30.68 20.88 -8.43
N ILE A 692 -30.22 19.83 -7.74
CA ILE A 692 -29.65 18.63 -8.37
C ILE A 692 -30.72 17.93 -9.22
N ALA A 693 -31.92 17.71 -8.67
CA ALA A 693 -33.01 17.06 -9.37
C ALA A 693 -33.43 17.83 -10.63
N THR A 694 -33.61 19.15 -10.52
CA THR A 694 -33.99 20.00 -11.66
C THR A 694 -32.88 20.06 -12.72
N SER A 695 -31.62 20.20 -12.30
CA SER A 695 -30.48 20.22 -13.24
C SER A 695 -30.33 18.87 -13.95
N GLY A 696 -30.49 17.77 -13.20
CA GLY A 696 -30.48 16.43 -13.75
C GLY A 696 -31.61 16.18 -14.74
N ALA A 697 -32.84 16.56 -14.38
CA ALA A 697 -34.00 16.45 -15.26
C ALA A 697 -33.82 17.27 -16.54
N LEU A 698 -33.30 18.50 -16.44
CA LEU A 698 -33.03 19.35 -17.61
C LEU A 698 -31.96 18.75 -18.52
N ILE A 699 -30.81 18.37 -17.96
CA ILE A 699 -29.67 17.85 -18.76
C ILE A 699 -30.01 16.50 -19.38
N ILE A 700 -30.63 15.58 -18.63
CA ILE A 700 -31.08 14.29 -19.18
C ILE A 700 -32.21 14.50 -20.19
N GLY A 701 -33.11 15.45 -19.95
CA GLY A 701 -34.15 15.83 -20.90
C GLY A 701 -33.58 16.36 -22.22
N VAL A 702 -32.61 17.28 -22.15
CA VAL A 702 -31.90 17.82 -23.32
C VAL A 702 -31.10 16.73 -24.02
N LEU A 703 -30.43 15.84 -23.28
CA LEU A 703 -29.71 14.71 -23.85
C LEU A 703 -30.66 13.75 -24.59
N THR A 704 -31.77 13.38 -23.96
CA THR A 704 -32.82 12.54 -24.56
C THR A 704 -33.38 13.21 -25.82
N PHE A 705 -33.69 14.51 -25.76
CA PHE A 705 -34.13 15.29 -26.90
C PHE A 705 -33.09 15.32 -28.03
N ALA A 706 -31.82 15.49 -27.69
CA ALA A 706 -30.72 15.49 -28.63
C ALA A 706 -30.56 14.14 -29.33
N VAL A 707 -30.71 13.03 -28.61
CA VAL A 707 -30.68 11.67 -29.17
C VAL A 707 -31.89 11.42 -30.07
N LEU A 708 -33.10 11.71 -29.62
CA LEU A 708 -34.34 11.45 -30.37
C LEU A 708 -34.49 12.29 -31.63
N THR A 709 -33.84 13.46 -31.71
CA THR A 709 -33.88 14.34 -32.88
C THR A 709 -32.76 14.06 -33.90
N ARG A 710 -31.95 13.02 -33.70
CA ARG A 710 -30.87 12.63 -34.61
C ARG A 710 -31.16 11.27 -35.26
N PRO A 711 -30.75 11.08 -36.52
CA PRO A 711 -30.87 9.79 -37.18
C PRO A 711 -30.03 8.75 -36.42
N ALA A 712 -30.59 7.57 -36.24
CA ALA A 712 -29.91 6.42 -35.64
C ALA A 712 -30.00 5.25 -36.61
N ASP A 713 -28.89 4.53 -36.78
CA ASP A 713 -28.87 3.27 -37.52
C ASP A 713 -29.66 2.23 -36.71
N SER A 714 -30.74 1.71 -37.29
CA SER A 714 -31.65 0.77 -36.61
C SER A 714 -31.63 -0.59 -37.30
N ILE A 715 -31.75 -1.64 -36.51
CA ILE A 715 -31.92 -3.04 -36.97
C ILE A 715 -33.39 -3.48 -36.92
N ALA A 716 -34.33 -2.55 -36.72
CA ALA A 716 -35.76 -2.87 -36.63
C ALA A 716 -36.29 -3.56 -37.89
N ASP A 717 -35.87 -3.12 -39.08
CA ASP A 717 -36.30 -3.69 -40.36
C ASP A 717 -35.94 -5.18 -40.47
N TYR A 718 -34.78 -5.57 -39.95
CA TYR A 718 -34.38 -6.98 -39.89
C TYR A 718 -35.37 -7.81 -39.07
N TYR A 719 -35.75 -7.36 -37.86
CA TYR A 719 -36.68 -8.10 -37.01
C TYR A 719 -38.09 -8.14 -37.60
N LEU A 720 -38.55 -7.06 -38.25
CA LEU A 720 -39.83 -7.06 -38.94
C LEU A 720 -39.86 -8.10 -40.07
N LEU A 721 -38.80 -8.16 -40.88
CA LEU A 721 -38.69 -9.10 -42.00
C LEU A 721 -38.45 -10.55 -41.56
N GLN A 722 -37.75 -10.77 -40.44
CA GLN A 722 -37.33 -12.11 -39.99
C GLN A 722 -38.21 -12.71 -38.89
N SER A 723 -39.15 -11.96 -38.31
CA SER A 723 -40.04 -12.45 -37.24
C SER A 723 -40.73 -13.78 -37.56
N ILE A 724 -41.45 -13.84 -38.69
CA ILE A 724 -42.14 -15.06 -39.15
C ILE A 724 -41.16 -16.08 -39.76
N PRO A 725 -40.34 -15.77 -40.78
CA PRO A 725 -39.53 -16.79 -41.44
C PRO A 725 -38.34 -17.29 -40.61
N GLY A 726 -37.85 -16.49 -39.66
CA GLY A 726 -36.75 -16.83 -38.76
C GLY A 726 -37.21 -17.37 -37.41
N GLY A 727 -38.25 -16.77 -36.81
CA GLY A 727 -38.70 -17.09 -35.45
C GLY A 727 -40.11 -17.65 -35.30
N GLY A 728 -40.82 -17.91 -36.40
CA GLY A 728 -42.14 -18.58 -36.42
C GLY A 728 -43.34 -17.66 -36.19
N GLY A 729 -43.20 -16.64 -35.35
CA GLY A 729 -44.34 -15.86 -34.84
C GLY A 729 -44.57 -14.51 -35.51
N SER A 730 -45.83 -14.07 -35.55
CA SER A 730 -46.20 -12.70 -35.96
C SER A 730 -46.07 -11.66 -34.85
N ASN A 731 -45.93 -12.06 -33.58
CA ASN A 731 -45.63 -11.12 -32.50
C ASN A 731 -44.13 -10.83 -32.43
N VAL A 732 -43.70 -9.80 -33.16
CA VAL A 732 -42.30 -9.38 -33.26
C VAL A 732 -41.65 -9.17 -31.89
N VAL A 733 -42.37 -8.61 -30.91
CA VAL A 733 -41.82 -8.35 -29.56
C VAL A 733 -41.56 -9.67 -28.84
N ASN A 734 -42.55 -10.56 -28.78
CA ASN A 734 -42.37 -11.84 -28.11
C ASN A 734 -41.30 -12.69 -28.79
N VAL A 735 -41.29 -12.75 -30.13
CA VAL A 735 -40.26 -13.47 -30.90
C VAL A 735 -38.85 -12.90 -30.64
N ILE A 736 -38.70 -11.58 -30.50
CA ILE A 736 -37.41 -11.00 -30.06
C ILE A 736 -37.04 -11.51 -28.67
N LEU A 737 -37.96 -11.49 -27.71
CA LEU A 737 -37.68 -11.85 -26.32
C LEU A 737 -37.36 -13.33 -26.13
N VAL A 738 -38.01 -14.23 -26.87
CA VAL A 738 -37.89 -15.69 -26.64
C VAL A 738 -36.98 -16.40 -27.64
N ASP A 739 -36.65 -15.77 -28.77
CA ASP A 739 -35.83 -16.35 -29.83
C ASP A 739 -34.60 -15.48 -30.13
N PHE A 740 -34.75 -14.41 -30.92
CA PHE A 740 -33.60 -13.59 -31.37
C PHE A 740 -32.73 -13.06 -30.22
N ARG A 741 -33.34 -12.72 -29.10
CA ARG A 741 -32.73 -12.24 -27.86
C ARG A 741 -33.22 -13.04 -26.64
N GLY A 742 -33.48 -14.33 -26.83
CA GLY A 742 -33.81 -15.29 -25.77
C GLY A 742 -32.86 -15.26 -24.56
N PHE A 743 -31.61 -14.86 -24.80
CA PHE A 743 -30.59 -14.77 -23.76
C PHE A 743 -30.85 -13.63 -22.76
N ASP A 744 -31.40 -12.51 -23.23
CA ASP A 744 -31.76 -11.37 -22.38
C ASP A 744 -32.89 -11.80 -21.43
N THR A 745 -33.94 -12.45 -21.94
CA THR A 745 -35.05 -12.98 -21.13
C THR A 745 -34.61 -14.10 -20.17
N PHE A 746 -33.70 -14.99 -20.58
CA PHE A 746 -33.10 -15.97 -19.66
C PHE A 746 -32.38 -15.29 -18.49
N GLY A 747 -31.64 -14.21 -18.77
CA GLY A 747 -31.00 -13.37 -17.76
C GLY A 747 -32.01 -12.72 -16.81
N GLU A 748 -33.07 -12.13 -17.34
CA GLU A 748 -34.13 -11.45 -16.57
C GLU A 748 -34.84 -12.38 -15.58
N ILE A 749 -35.25 -13.58 -16.02
CA ILE A 749 -35.91 -14.54 -15.11
C ILE A 749 -34.95 -15.06 -14.04
N THR A 750 -33.65 -15.16 -14.37
CA THR A 750 -32.61 -15.53 -13.41
C THR A 750 -32.42 -14.41 -12.39
N VAL A 751 -32.40 -13.14 -12.81
CA VAL A 751 -32.37 -11.97 -11.91
C VAL A 751 -33.60 -11.96 -10.99
N LEU A 752 -34.78 -12.25 -11.52
CA LEU A 752 -36.01 -12.32 -10.73
C LEU A 752 -35.94 -13.45 -9.68
N ALA A 753 -35.43 -14.62 -10.07
CA ALA A 753 -35.19 -15.74 -9.16
C ALA A 753 -34.19 -15.37 -8.04
N ILE A 754 -33.07 -14.74 -8.41
CA ILE A 754 -32.06 -14.26 -7.46
C ILE A 754 -32.66 -13.22 -6.51
N ALA A 755 -33.45 -12.27 -7.02
CA ALA A 755 -34.12 -11.27 -6.19
C ALA A 755 -35.08 -11.92 -5.18
N ALA A 756 -35.88 -12.91 -5.61
CA ALA A 756 -36.80 -13.61 -4.73
C ALA A 756 -36.07 -14.43 -3.63
N ILE A 757 -34.99 -15.13 -3.99
CA ILE A 757 -34.14 -15.87 -3.04
C ILE A 757 -33.41 -14.90 -2.10
N GLY A 758 -32.92 -13.78 -2.62
CA GLY A 758 -32.27 -12.73 -1.83
C GLY A 758 -33.21 -12.09 -0.82
N ILE A 759 -34.45 -11.79 -1.23
CA ILE A 759 -35.51 -11.31 -0.32
C ILE A 759 -35.80 -12.37 0.74
N PHE A 760 -35.94 -13.64 0.37
CA PHE A 760 -36.08 -14.72 1.34
C PHE A 760 -34.92 -14.74 2.35
N GLY A 761 -33.67 -14.73 1.87
CA GLY A 761 -32.49 -14.76 2.75
C GLY A 761 -32.33 -13.52 3.63
N LEU A 762 -32.79 -12.35 3.18
CA LEU A 762 -32.79 -11.12 3.99
C LEU A 762 -33.89 -11.15 5.06
N LEU A 763 -35.05 -11.73 4.76
CA LEU A 763 -36.20 -11.76 5.67
C LEU A 763 -36.18 -12.97 6.62
N ASP A 764 -35.44 -14.03 6.29
CA ASP A 764 -35.36 -15.22 7.13
C ASP A 764 -34.77 -14.89 8.51
N GLY A 765 -35.48 -15.28 9.56
CA GLY A 765 -35.14 -14.93 10.94
C GLY A 765 -35.27 -13.45 11.33
N MET A 766 -35.70 -12.56 10.43
CA MET A 766 -35.91 -11.14 10.73
C MET A 766 -37.11 -10.95 11.66
N LYS A 767 -36.91 -10.25 12.78
CA LYS A 767 -37.97 -9.88 13.72
C LYS A 767 -38.22 -8.39 13.62
N LEU A 768 -39.42 -7.99 13.20
CA LEU A 768 -39.79 -6.59 13.06
C LEU A 768 -40.40 -6.02 14.35
N PHE A 769 -40.10 -4.75 14.61
CA PHE A 769 -40.66 -3.99 15.72
C PHE A 769 -42.16 -3.71 15.49
N ASN A 770 -42.99 -3.91 16.51
CA ASN A 770 -44.45 -3.73 16.41
C ASN A 770 -44.84 -2.25 16.49
N PRO A 771 -45.46 -1.64 15.47
CA PRO A 771 -45.90 -0.24 15.52
C PRO A 771 -47.28 -0.10 16.19
N GLN A 772 -47.60 -0.91 17.22
CA GLN A 772 -48.84 -0.78 18.00
C GLN A 772 -48.90 0.48 18.89
N GLN A 773 -47.85 1.30 18.92
CA GLN A 773 -47.85 2.62 19.58
C GLN A 773 -48.19 3.79 18.65
N ALA A 774 -48.52 3.53 17.37
CA ALA A 774 -49.05 4.57 16.48
C ALA A 774 -50.56 4.80 16.74
N PRO A 775 -51.06 6.05 16.74
CA PRO A 775 -52.45 6.36 17.05
C PRO A 775 -53.41 5.58 16.14
N ALA A 776 -54.53 5.14 16.75
CA ALA A 776 -55.52 4.21 16.24
C ALA A 776 -55.72 4.27 14.71
N ARG A 777 -55.07 3.35 13.98
CA ARG A 777 -55.52 2.98 12.63
C ARG A 777 -56.85 2.24 12.81
N GLN A 778 -57.90 2.70 12.12
CA GLN A 778 -59.16 1.95 12.03
C GLN A 778 -58.90 0.69 11.21
N PHE A 779 -58.61 -0.42 11.90
CA PHE A 779 -58.53 -1.72 11.25
C PHE A 779 -59.94 -2.23 11.00
N ALA A 780 -60.18 -2.81 9.82
CA ALA A 780 -61.39 -3.59 9.60
C ALA A 780 -61.42 -4.73 10.64
N VAL A 781 -62.54 -4.86 11.34
CA VAL A 781 -62.73 -5.91 12.35
C VAL A 781 -62.90 -7.28 11.67
N ASP A 782 -63.38 -7.29 10.43
CA ASP A 782 -63.58 -8.48 9.62
C ASP A 782 -62.26 -9.03 9.11
N LYS A 783 -61.81 -10.15 9.69
CA LYS A 783 -60.64 -10.91 9.23
C LYS A 783 -60.76 -11.37 7.76
N HIS A 784 -62.00 -11.60 7.31
CA HIS A 784 -62.33 -12.05 5.96
C HIS A 784 -63.57 -11.30 5.45
N PRO A 785 -63.41 -10.18 4.72
CA PRO A 785 -64.53 -9.41 4.21
C PRO A 785 -65.37 -10.25 3.23
N MET A 786 -66.62 -10.57 3.60
CA MET A 786 -67.50 -11.47 2.86
C MET A 786 -67.71 -11.02 1.40
N LEU A 787 -67.85 -9.71 1.16
CA LEU A 787 -68.00 -9.15 -0.19
C LEU A 787 -66.78 -9.46 -1.07
N LEU A 788 -65.57 -9.31 -0.51
CA LEU A 788 -64.33 -9.52 -1.24
C LEU A 788 -64.10 -11.02 -1.52
N GLN A 789 -64.49 -11.91 -0.60
CA GLN A 789 -64.45 -13.36 -0.81
C GLN A 789 -65.42 -13.82 -1.91
N ILE A 790 -66.67 -13.32 -1.89
CA ILE A 790 -67.68 -13.66 -2.90
C ILE A 790 -67.24 -13.19 -4.30
N LEU A 791 -66.68 -11.98 -4.40
CA LEU A 791 -66.18 -11.45 -5.67
C LEU A 791 -64.95 -12.21 -6.18
N ASN A 792 -64.05 -12.65 -5.28
CA ASN A 792 -62.83 -13.36 -5.69
C ASN A 792 -63.05 -14.82 -6.09
N MET A 793 -64.17 -15.43 -5.69
CA MET A 793 -64.49 -16.82 -6.00
C MET A 793 -64.61 -17.11 -7.52
N PRO A 794 -65.33 -16.31 -8.34
CA PRO A 794 -65.32 -16.47 -9.80
C PRO A 794 -64.08 -15.90 -10.48
N LEU A 795 -63.37 -14.95 -9.84
CA LEU A 795 -62.21 -14.28 -10.45
C LEU A 795 -61.00 -15.20 -10.61
N LEU A 796 -60.76 -16.14 -9.69
CA LEU A 796 -59.64 -17.07 -9.78
C LEU A 796 -59.68 -17.96 -11.05
N PRO A 797 -60.75 -18.74 -11.30
CA PRO A 797 -60.81 -19.57 -12.51
C PRO A 797 -60.82 -18.72 -13.78
N LEU A 798 -61.45 -17.54 -13.75
CA LEU A 798 -61.43 -16.60 -14.87
C LEU A 798 -60.02 -16.08 -15.17
N ALA A 799 -59.28 -15.63 -14.16
CA ALA A 799 -57.92 -15.12 -14.32
C ALA A 799 -56.94 -16.22 -14.76
N LEU A 800 -57.11 -17.45 -14.28
CA LEU A 800 -56.33 -18.59 -14.75
C LEU A 800 -56.63 -18.92 -16.22
N MET A 801 -57.90 -18.89 -16.62
CA MET A 801 -58.30 -19.07 -18.02
C MET A 801 -57.69 -17.97 -18.91
N VAL A 802 -57.73 -16.71 -18.47
CA VAL A 802 -57.12 -15.57 -19.18
C VAL A 802 -55.60 -15.72 -19.26
N SER A 803 -54.95 -16.16 -18.20
CA SER A 803 -53.52 -16.42 -18.17
C SER A 803 -53.11 -17.50 -19.18
N VAL A 804 -53.81 -18.64 -19.19
CA VAL A 804 -53.57 -19.72 -20.17
C VAL A 804 -53.81 -19.23 -21.60
N TYR A 805 -54.87 -18.44 -21.83
CA TYR A 805 -55.13 -17.85 -23.14
C TYR A 805 -54.02 -16.91 -23.59
N ILE A 806 -53.52 -16.04 -22.71
CA ILE A 806 -52.41 -15.10 -22.99
C ILE A 806 -51.09 -15.84 -23.20
N PHE A 807 -50.86 -16.93 -22.47
CA PHE A 807 -49.70 -17.80 -22.65
C PHE A 807 -49.71 -18.43 -24.04
N LEU A 808 -50.81 -19.08 -24.43
CA LEU A 808 -50.90 -19.83 -25.69
C LEU A 808 -50.87 -18.93 -26.93
N ARG A 809 -51.39 -17.70 -26.85
CA ARG A 809 -51.42 -16.78 -28.00
C ARG A 809 -50.15 -15.93 -28.16
N GLY A 810 -49.25 -15.93 -27.18
CA GLY A 810 -48.15 -14.95 -27.05
C GLY A 810 -47.19 -14.89 -28.25
N HIS A 811 -47.05 -16.00 -28.98
CA HIS A 811 -46.19 -16.09 -30.15
C HIS A 811 -46.70 -15.28 -31.37
N ASN A 812 -48.03 -15.10 -31.47
CA ASN A 812 -48.67 -14.46 -32.62
C ASN A 812 -49.42 -13.17 -32.27
N LEU A 813 -49.81 -13.01 -31.01
CA LEU A 813 -50.59 -11.89 -30.50
C LEU A 813 -50.00 -11.40 -29.17
N PRO A 814 -50.36 -10.20 -28.70
CA PRO A 814 -49.83 -9.67 -27.46
C PRO A 814 -50.06 -10.63 -26.28
N GLY A 815 -48.98 -10.96 -25.57
CA GLY A 815 -48.90 -12.03 -24.58
C GLY A 815 -47.51 -12.69 -24.52
N GLY A 816 -47.41 -13.79 -23.77
CA GLY A 816 -46.16 -14.51 -23.55
C GLY A 816 -46.05 -15.09 -22.13
N GLY A 817 -44.96 -15.80 -21.86
CA GLY A 817 -44.75 -16.49 -20.58
C GLY A 817 -44.74 -15.54 -19.37
N PHE A 818 -44.11 -14.37 -19.51
CA PHE A 818 -43.96 -13.40 -18.42
C PHE A 818 -45.30 -12.79 -18.00
N ILE A 819 -46.08 -12.27 -18.95
CA ILE A 819 -47.38 -11.63 -18.69
C ILE A 819 -48.36 -12.64 -18.11
N ALA A 820 -48.46 -13.82 -18.72
CA ALA A 820 -49.32 -14.89 -18.21
C ALA A 820 -48.94 -15.28 -16.77
N GLY A 821 -47.64 -15.34 -16.48
CA GLY A 821 -47.13 -15.63 -15.14
C GLY A 821 -47.55 -14.58 -14.11
N LEU A 822 -47.46 -13.30 -14.46
CA LEU A 822 -47.92 -12.22 -13.58
C LEU A 822 -49.43 -12.25 -13.35
N ILE A 823 -50.24 -12.53 -14.37
CA ILE A 823 -51.70 -12.64 -14.21
C ILE A 823 -52.06 -13.77 -13.25
N THR A 824 -51.39 -14.92 -13.36
CA THR A 824 -51.54 -16.02 -12.40
C THR A 824 -51.08 -15.62 -11.01
N ALA A 825 -49.94 -14.93 -10.89
CA ALA A 825 -49.44 -14.44 -9.61
C ALA A 825 -50.44 -13.46 -8.96
N ILE A 826 -51.02 -12.52 -9.71
CA ILE A 826 -52.06 -11.59 -9.24
C ILE A 826 -53.28 -12.36 -8.74
N ALA A 827 -53.77 -13.34 -9.51
CA ALA A 827 -54.92 -14.15 -9.11
C ALA A 827 -54.67 -14.86 -7.76
N LEU A 828 -53.47 -15.39 -7.55
CA LEU A 828 -53.07 -16.07 -6.32
C LEU A 828 -52.79 -15.10 -5.16
N ILE A 829 -52.20 -13.93 -5.43
CA ILE A 829 -52.04 -12.85 -4.45
C ILE A 829 -53.42 -12.36 -3.96
N LEU A 830 -54.40 -12.24 -4.85
CA LEU A 830 -55.76 -11.85 -4.48
C LEU A 830 -56.39 -12.86 -3.50
N GLN A 831 -56.16 -14.16 -3.70
CA GLN A 831 -56.61 -15.19 -2.74
C GLN A 831 -55.93 -15.03 -1.37
N TYR A 832 -54.64 -14.71 -1.38
CA TYR A 832 -53.86 -14.42 -0.19
C TYR A 832 -54.41 -13.21 0.58
N LEU A 833 -54.76 -12.13 -0.13
CA LEU A 833 -55.34 -10.92 0.47
C LEU A 833 -56.74 -11.16 1.04
N THR A 834 -57.57 -11.98 0.39
CA THR A 834 -58.96 -12.21 0.84
C THR A 834 -59.10 -13.18 1.99
N ASN A 835 -58.39 -14.29 1.89
CA ASN A 835 -58.56 -15.40 2.81
C ASN A 835 -57.46 -15.44 3.86
N GLY A 836 -56.49 -14.53 3.78
CA GLY A 836 -55.38 -14.44 4.71
C GLY A 836 -54.31 -15.51 4.51
N GLN A 837 -53.19 -15.31 5.21
CA GLN A 837 -52.01 -16.16 5.07
C GLN A 837 -52.29 -17.61 5.45
N GLN A 838 -52.93 -17.84 6.60
CA GLN A 838 -53.11 -19.18 7.15
C GLN A 838 -53.94 -20.07 6.21
N TRP A 839 -55.13 -19.59 5.82
CA TRP A 839 -56.02 -20.28 4.88
C TRP A 839 -55.31 -20.60 3.56
N THR A 840 -54.49 -19.66 3.07
CA THR A 840 -53.77 -19.78 1.80
C THR A 840 -52.62 -20.76 1.93
N SER A 841 -51.86 -20.74 3.04
CA SER A 841 -50.74 -21.67 3.28
C SER A 841 -51.19 -23.11 3.50
N GLU A 842 -52.41 -23.33 4.02
CA GLU A 842 -53.00 -24.66 4.19
C GLU A 842 -53.45 -25.27 2.84
N ARG A 843 -53.75 -24.44 1.83
CA ARG A 843 -54.29 -24.87 0.51
C ARG A 843 -53.28 -24.77 -0.63
N LEU A 844 -52.37 -23.81 -0.55
CA LEU A 844 -51.20 -23.65 -1.43
C LEU A 844 -49.96 -24.09 -0.65
N THR A 845 -49.88 -25.40 -0.37
CA THR A 845 -48.82 -26.03 0.43
C THR A 845 -47.48 -26.15 -0.29
N GLY A 846 -47.40 -25.72 -1.54
CA GLY A 846 -46.21 -25.81 -2.37
C GLY A 846 -45.05 -24.97 -1.84
N ASN A 847 -43.86 -25.56 -1.79
CA ASN A 847 -42.65 -24.79 -1.61
C ASN A 847 -42.38 -24.00 -2.91
N TYR A 848 -42.40 -22.68 -2.84
CA TYR A 848 -42.19 -21.81 -4.01
C TYR A 848 -40.74 -21.85 -4.52
N HIS A 849 -39.77 -22.28 -3.70
CA HIS A 849 -38.37 -22.43 -4.11
C HIS A 849 -38.19 -23.42 -5.29
N PRO A 850 -38.72 -24.67 -5.23
CA PRO A 850 -38.76 -25.57 -6.37
C PRO A 850 -39.42 -25.00 -7.62
N ILE A 851 -40.48 -24.20 -7.49
CA ILE A 851 -41.18 -23.63 -8.65
C ILE A 851 -40.27 -22.64 -9.39
N VAL A 852 -39.59 -21.75 -8.65
CA VAL A 852 -38.58 -20.83 -9.20
C VAL A 852 -37.45 -21.61 -9.87
N ALA A 853 -36.89 -22.61 -9.17
CA ALA A 853 -35.78 -23.41 -9.68
C ALA A 853 -36.17 -24.19 -10.94
N THR A 854 -37.37 -24.79 -10.95
CA THR A 854 -37.91 -25.53 -12.09
C THR A 854 -38.13 -24.62 -13.28
N GLY A 855 -38.66 -23.41 -13.08
CA GLY A 855 -38.83 -22.43 -14.16
C GLY A 855 -37.51 -22.06 -14.84
N VAL A 856 -36.51 -21.67 -14.05
CA VAL A 856 -35.16 -21.35 -14.57
C VAL A 856 -34.52 -22.57 -15.23
N LEU A 857 -34.67 -23.77 -14.64
CA LEU A 857 -34.11 -25.01 -15.18
C LEU A 857 -34.78 -25.44 -16.49
N ILE A 858 -36.10 -25.29 -16.62
CA ILE A 858 -36.82 -25.54 -17.88
C ILE A 858 -36.32 -24.58 -18.96
N ALA A 859 -36.18 -23.29 -18.65
CA ALA A 859 -35.65 -22.30 -19.60
C ALA A 859 -34.20 -22.64 -20.01
N ALA A 860 -33.34 -23.03 -19.05
CA ALA A 860 -31.96 -23.42 -19.31
C ALA A 860 -31.85 -24.70 -20.15
N ILE A 861 -32.65 -25.74 -19.83
CA ILE A 861 -32.67 -26.98 -20.59
C ILE A 861 -33.19 -26.73 -22.00
N THR A 862 -34.25 -25.94 -22.16
CA THR A 862 -34.79 -25.58 -23.48
C THR A 862 -33.76 -24.82 -24.30
N ALA A 863 -33.06 -23.86 -23.69
CA ALA A 863 -31.95 -23.13 -24.31
C ALA A 863 -30.84 -24.06 -24.81
N MET A 864 -30.40 -24.99 -23.94
CA MET A 864 -29.35 -25.98 -24.24
C MET A 864 -29.81 -27.08 -25.21
N GLY A 865 -31.11 -27.30 -25.37
CA GLY A 865 -31.67 -28.32 -26.26
C GLY A 865 -31.21 -28.17 -27.70
N SER A 866 -31.00 -26.92 -28.16
CA SER A 866 -30.44 -26.59 -29.48
C SER A 866 -29.06 -27.23 -29.75
N TRP A 867 -28.21 -27.37 -28.73
CA TRP A 867 -26.88 -27.97 -28.87
C TRP A 867 -26.92 -29.45 -29.26
N VAL A 868 -27.95 -30.18 -28.83
CA VAL A 868 -28.16 -31.59 -29.20
C VAL A 868 -28.30 -31.73 -30.72
N PHE A 869 -28.79 -30.69 -31.39
CA PHE A 869 -28.99 -30.65 -32.83
C PHE A 869 -27.87 -29.90 -33.58
N GLY A 870 -26.76 -29.57 -32.91
CA GLY A 870 -25.63 -28.84 -33.50
C GLY A 870 -25.92 -27.37 -33.81
N MET A 871 -27.03 -26.83 -33.30
CA MET A 871 -27.43 -25.43 -33.49
C MET A 871 -26.87 -24.55 -32.36
N PRO A 872 -26.67 -23.24 -32.58
CA PRO A 872 -26.30 -22.30 -31.52
C PRO A 872 -27.30 -22.28 -30.36
N LEU A 873 -26.83 -21.92 -29.17
CA LEU A 873 -27.66 -21.80 -27.96
C LEU A 873 -28.90 -20.93 -28.22
N LEU A 874 -30.06 -21.33 -27.68
CA LEU A 874 -31.36 -20.63 -27.80
C LEU A 874 -31.94 -20.53 -29.22
N THR A 875 -31.41 -21.26 -30.21
CA THR A 875 -32.08 -21.33 -31.51
C THR A 875 -33.44 -22.00 -31.37
N SER A 876 -34.53 -21.30 -31.72
CA SER A 876 -35.86 -21.88 -31.70
C SER A 876 -36.13 -22.81 -32.89
N TRP A 877 -37.08 -23.73 -32.70
CA TRP A 877 -37.65 -24.56 -33.76
C TRP A 877 -39.17 -24.36 -33.72
N HIS A 878 -39.80 -24.22 -34.88
CA HIS A 878 -41.24 -23.97 -34.99
C HIS A 878 -41.84 -24.80 -36.15
N ASP A 879 -43.08 -25.27 -35.97
CA ASP A 879 -43.88 -25.94 -37.01
C ASP A 879 -45.38 -25.79 -36.74
N HIS A 880 -46.22 -25.98 -37.75
CA HIS A 880 -47.68 -25.82 -37.66
C HIS A 880 -48.40 -27.18 -37.72
N PHE A 881 -49.22 -27.47 -36.71
CA PHE A 881 -49.96 -28.73 -36.58
C PHE A 881 -51.47 -28.50 -36.60
N HIS A 882 -52.19 -29.24 -37.44
CA HIS A 882 -53.65 -29.21 -37.44
C HIS A 882 -54.22 -30.21 -36.43
N ILE A 883 -54.86 -29.73 -35.37
CA ILE A 883 -55.55 -30.60 -34.39
C ILE A 883 -57.07 -30.61 -34.70
N PRO A 884 -57.70 -31.78 -34.91
CA PRO A 884 -59.14 -31.89 -35.12
C PRO A 884 -59.92 -31.23 -33.97
N LEU A 885 -60.96 -30.45 -34.29
CA LEU A 885 -61.79 -29.62 -33.39
C LEU A 885 -61.13 -28.33 -32.83
N ILE A 886 -59.81 -28.19 -32.89
CA ILE A 886 -59.08 -27.02 -32.33
C ILE A 886 -58.54 -26.09 -33.44
N GLY A 887 -58.17 -26.64 -34.60
CA GLY A 887 -57.64 -25.89 -35.74
C GLY A 887 -56.12 -26.00 -35.89
N ASP A 888 -55.51 -25.10 -36.66
CA ASP A 888 -54.05 -25.01 -36.82
C ASP A 888 -53.41 -24.40 -35.56
N ILE A 889 -52.46 -25.12 -34.97
CA ILE A 889 -51.70 -24.70 -33.79
C ILE A 889 -50.23 -24.68 -34.16
N GLU A 890 -49.58 -23.55 -33.92
CA GLU A 890 -48.14 -23.43 -34.01
C GLU A 890 -47.49 -24.01 -32.76
N LEU A 891 -46.52 -24.90 -32.95
CA LEU A 891 -45.75 -25.51 -31.88
C LEU A 891 -44.30 -25.09 -32.03
N ALA A 892 -43.86 -24.21 -31.14
CA ALA A 892 -42.50 -23.71 -31.10
C ALA A 892 -41.78 -24.18 -29.82
N SER A 893 -40.49 -24.52 -29.93
CA SER A 893 -39.65 -24.79 -28.75
C SER A 893 -39.57 -23.57 -27.83
N ALA A 894 -39.79 -22.36 -28.37
CA ALA A 894 -40.00 -21.12 -27.62
C ALA A 894 -41.13 -21.21 -26.57
N MET A 895 -42.18 -22.02 -26.79
CA MET A 895 -43.26 -22.20 -25.81
C MET A 895 -42.79 -22.91 -24.54
N LEU A 896 -41.82 -23.84 -24.65
CA LEU A 896 -41.20 -24.49 -23.49
C LEU A 896 -40.31 -23.52 -22.73
N PHE A 897 -39.62 -22.63 -23.44
CA PHE A 897 -38.84 -21.56 -22.83
C PHE A 897 -39.77 -20.59 -22.08
N ASP A 898 -40.87 -20.18 -22.70
CA ASP A 898 -41.93 -19.36 -22.09
C ASP A 898 -42.59 -20.05 -20.89
N LEU A 899 -42.73 -21.37 -20.89
CA LEU A 899 -43.21 -22.12 -19.73
C LEU A 899 -42.23 -22.01 -18.56
N GLY A 900 -40.92 -22.04 -18.84
CA GLY A 900 -39.88 -21.78 -17.85
C GLY A 900 -40.00 -20.37 -17.25
N VAL A 901 -40.18 -19.36 -18.11
CA VAL A 901 -40.41 -17.96 -17.71
C VAL A 901 -41.66 -17.84 -16.83
N TYR A 902 -42.78 -18.41 -17.28
CA TYR A 902 -44.06 -18.42 -16.59
C TYR A 902 -43.94 -18.95 -15.15
N LEU A 903 -43.30 -20.11 -14.98
CA LEU A 903 -43.09 -20.73 -13.67
C LEU A 903 -42.13 -19.92 -12.79
N ALA A 904 -41.03 -19.39 -13.36
CA ALA A 904 -40.08 -18.57 -12.63
C ALA A 904 -40.74 -17.31 -12.06
N VAL A 905 -41.58 -16.64 -12.85
CA VAL A 905 -42.33 -15.44 -12.45
C VAL A 905 -43.32 -15.76 -11.32
N ILE A 906 -44.16 -16.78 -11.49
CA ILE A 906 -45.13 -17.18 -10.46
C ILE A 906 -44.43 -17.55 -9.16
N GLY A 907 -43.42 -18.41 -9.25
CA GLY A 907 -42.66 -18.86 -8.09
C GLY A 907 -42.00 -17.70 -7.36
N ALA A 908 -41.37 -16.77 -8.09
CA ALA A 908 -40.64 -15.66 -7.51
C ALA A 908 -41.58 -14.68 -6.81
N THR A 909 -42.68 -14.29 -7.47
CA THR A 909 -43.65 -13.36 -6.89
C THR A 909 -44.33 -13.96 -5.65
N LEU A 910 -44.74 -15.23 -5.69
CA LEU A 910 -45.34 -15.89 -4.54
C LEU A 910 -44.35 -16.12 -3.40
N LEU A 911 -43.08 -16.42 -3.70
CA LEU A 911 -42.04 -16.52 -2.69
C LEU A 911 -41.84 -15.19 -1.96
N ILE A 912 -41.81 -14.07 -2.69
CA ILE A 912 -41.71 -12.72 -2.10
C ILE A 912 -42.93 -12.45 -1.21
N LEU A 913 -44.14 -12.68 -1.73
CA LEU A 913 -45.40 -12.48 -1.00
C LEU A 913 -45.43 -13.30 0.30
N ALA A 914 -45.16 -14.60 0.21
CA ALA A 914 -45.23 -15.51 1.35
C ALA A 914 -44.25 -15.14 2.46
N ASN A 915 -43.07 -14.62 2.11
CA ASN A 915 -42.08 -14.20 3.11
C ASN A 915 -42.42 -12.85 3.73
N LEU A 916 -42.87 -11.87 2.94
CA LEU A 916 -43.39 -10.61 3.49
C LEU A 916 -44.59 -10.86 4.43
N GLY A 917 -45.46 -11.79 4.04
CA GLY A 917 -46.61 -12.22 4.81
C GLY A 917 -46.30 -12.88 6.16
N LYS A 918 -45.15 -13.54 6.27
CA LYS A 918 -44.68 -14.21 7.50
C LYS A 918 -44.09 -13.27 8.54
N LEU A 919 -43.81 -12.01 8.18
CA LEU A 919 -43.21 -11.05 9.08
C LEU A 919 -44.18 -10.71 10.22
N LYS A 920 -43.98 -11.34 11.37
CA LYS A 920 -44.76 -11.07 12.59
C LYS A 920 -44.11 -9.96 13.41
N PRO A 921 -44.87 -8.94 13.83
CA PRO A 921 -44.36 -7.94 14.77
C PRO A 921 -44.11 -8.54 16.17
N LEU A 922 -43.08 -8.06 16.87
CA LEU A 922 -42.65 -8.48 18.21
C LEU A 922 -43.67 -8.12 19.33
N HIS A 923 -44.84 -8.75 19.36
CA HIS A 923 -45.65 -9.15 20.53
C HIS A 923 -47.05 -9.56 20.04
N SER A 924 -47.26 -10.85 19.80
CA SER A 924 -48.60 -11.47 19.82
C SER A 924 -48.64 -12.69 20.76
N ALA A 925 -47.71 -12.76 21.72
CA ALA A 925 -47.53 -13.93 22.60
C ALA A 925 -48.23 -13.80 23.97
N LYS A 926 -49.32 -13.02 24.08
CA LYS A 926 -50.06 -12.89 25.36
C LYS A 926 -51.59 -12.97 25.26
N THR A 927 -52.15 -13.39 24.14
CA THR A 927 -53.62 -13.53 24.00
C THR A 927 -54.04 -14.82 23.31
N GLU A 928 -53.32 -15.91 23.58
CA GLU A 928 -53.85 -17.27 23.46
C GLU A 928 -53.42 -18.05 24.70
N ALA A 929 -54.18 -17.88 25.78
CA ALA A 929 -54.27 -18.76 26.94
C ALA A 929 -55.76 -18.94 27.26
#